data_AF-A0A497ALT0-F1
#
_entry.id   AF-A0A497ALT0-F1
#
_cell.length_a   1.000
_cell.length_b   1.000
_cell.length_c   1.000
_cell.angle_alpha   90.00
_cell.angle_beta   90.00
_cell.angle_gamma   90.00
#
_symmetry.space_group_name_H-M   'P 1'
#
loop_
_entity.id
_entity.type
_entity.pdbx_description
1 polymer ?
#
loop_
_entity_poly.entity_id
_entity_poly.type
_entity_poly.pdbx_seq_one_letter_code
_entity_poly.pdbx_strand_id
1 'polypeptide(L)'
;YVPLPIPYWGLLHPILASDGTAWLPAPAGTTDHAYSLDHDTRLFQVNLSTGVTTQVAGGSMSEFQLRPDEVGRHVFSGNDYYYAISEDMGVYRPASGATRALFGNSYNFGSHMDPHSPLPSRHLWRYGGAVAMGGVPGASPPIVVNNMVYFTSYSWLYAVGQTNHGYDPATSFPSRDARLHELTYPRSDAPTYAEIQAETAKRVADIIALGADSPPMTARWEQCWDWMHHNEFTFELYGFEADLVRALSEAYPYLSVTQQAQLKSYLSTFVADTLLNSDNYTSRARCIRFGEEGIYIGDDCTIAGSVTSQWTDNNPNLVALRLYALWAYADATGDWSAIESHWSLVTQQFQRFVDAYDPSLGFCAFEGWRVKRLNIGAQIGMAQAVRDMAVHLGHTSTQAQASTLLNDLLDTRVALADFVPNLYDIGERQPAQIRLNPDGTINNDDIMQGSPYNNQLIPYSAALRDRDTDPSQVNWWDGSNYRVDAGTQFMHYPALSGYFPLCSEMSARLRADLLEKTEYYVKSYEVNNPWWWMSDLAHHTTGSGEHLYHSPTLAWTMFQVKARVLQEDWDTLAHQLPEPVSFNSRYDLYRLQNLATLLSLSPKMEKSVNSATADHGEVLTYTISLAGTGATATISDSVPAGTIYVPYSAQVEPQIGDLADASNLISWTGVLTDGHYLKLTFAVTVTVEEPFAIVNRAAVNNGEENRELTATTIANAFKVYLPIILRGW
;
A
#
# COMPACT_ATOMS: atom_id res chain seq x y z
N TYR A 1 -10.04 33.21 -14.35
CA TYR A 1 -9.82 31.77 -14.30
C TYR A 1 -11.05 31.08 -14.85
N VAL A 2 -10.93 30.41 -16.00
CA VAL A 2 -11.96 29.52 -16.59
C VAL A 2 -11.19 28.42 -17.35
N PRO A 3 -11.05 27.20 -16.81
CA PRO A 3 -10.35 26.09 -17.47
C PRO A 3 -11.31 25.23 -18.30
N LEU A 4 -10.96 24.92 -19.57
CA LEU A 4 -11.63 24.00 -20.52
C LEU A 4 -10.89 24.10 -21.90
N PRO A 5 -10.89 23.08 -22.79
CA PRO A 5 -11.01 21.62 -22.61
C PRO A 5 -9.80 20.79 -23.15
N ILE A 6 -9.79 19.45 -23.01
CA ILE A 6 -8.63 18.55 -23.25
C ILE A 6 -8.92 17.50 -24.37
N PRO A 7 -7.96 17.11 -25.25
CA PRO A 7 -8.09 15.97 -26.20
C PRO A 7 -7.09 14.79 -26.09
N TYR A 8 -7.42 13.70 -26.82
CA TYR A 8 -6.70 12.45 -27.18
C TYR A 8 -6.94 12.27 -28.70
N TRP A 9 -6.08 11.83 -29.64
CA TRP A 9 -4.96 10.86 -29.76
C TRP A 9 -5.36 9.56 -30.49
N GLY A 10 -5.56 8.44 -29.80
CA GLY A 10 -5.83 7.12 -30.39
C GLY A 10 -7.31 6.84 -30.68
N LEU A 11 -7.78 7.23 -31.86
CA LEU A 11 -9.13 7.00 -32.43
C LEU A 11 -10.35 7.58 -31.68
N LEU A 12 -10.40 7.56 -30.35
CA LEU A 12 -11.49 8.15 -29.56
C LEU A 12 -11.02 9.35 -28.72
N HIS A 13 -11.89 10.35 -28.62
CA HIS A 13 -11.62 11.61 -27.92
C HIS A 13 -12.05 11.48 -26.44
N PRO A 14 -11.35 12.12 -25.49
CA PRO A 14 -11.77 12.19 -24.12
C PRO A 14 -12.93 13.20 -24.04
N ILE A 15 -13.94 12.89 -23.23
CA ILE A 15 -15.13 13.71 -23.13
C ILE A 15 -15.00 14.57 -21.89
N LEU A 16 -15.03 15.89 -22.05
CA LEU A 16 -15.08 16.83 -20.93
C LEU A 16 -16.52 17.31 -20.77
N ALA A 17 -17.16 16.86 -19.69
CA ALA A 17 -18.53 17.17 -19.36
C ALA A 17 -18.65 18.59 -18.77
N SER A 18 -19.82 19.20 -18.94
CA SER A 18 -20.10 20.58 -18.50
C SER A 18 -20.18 20.75 -16.98
N ASP A 19 -20.11 19.66 -16.22
CA ASP A 19 -20.07 19.62 -14.76
C ASP A 19 -18.64 19.72 -14.18
N GLY A 20 -17.61 19.68 -15.03
CA GLY A 20 -16.20 19.68 -14.62
C GLY A 20 -15.53 18.31 -14.63
N THR A 21 -16.22 17.26 -15.09
CA THR A 21 -15.70 15.90 -15.15
C THR A 21 -15.03 15.59 -16.49
N ALA A 22 -13.85 14.98 -16.48
CA ALA A 22 -13.14 14.50 -17.68
C ALA A 22 -13.22 12.98 -17.80
N TRP A 23 -13.39 12.47 -19.02
CA TRP A 23 -13.43 11.04 -19.34
C TRP A 23 -12.19 10.67 -20.18
N LEU A 24 -11.25 9.90 -19.61
CA LEU A 24 -9.90 9.72 -20.16
C LEU A 24 -9.55 8.24 -20.38
N PRO A 25 -9.11 7.83 -21.59
CA PRO A 25 -8.60 6.48 -21.84
C PRO A 25 -7.16 6.32 -21.35
N ALA A 26 -6.77 5.09 -21.02
CA ALA A 26 -5.41 4.78 -20.59
C ALA A 26 -4.38 4.79 -21.74
N PRO A 27 -3.09 5.10 -21.47
CA PRO A 27 -1.99 4.98 -22.44
C PRO A 27 -1.37 3.58 -22.44
N ALA A 28 -1.16 3.03 -23.64
CA ALA A 28 -0.39 1.79 -23.87
C ALA A 28 0.49 1.93 -25.12
N GLY A 29 1.53 1.09 -25.23
CA GLY A 29 2.42 1.02 -26.40
C GLY A 29 3.34 -0.20 -26.31
N THR A 30 3.79 -0.72 -27.45
CA THR A 30 4.69 -1.88 -27.55
C THR A 30 5.49 -1.85 -28.84
N THR A 31 6.74 -2.30 -28.81
CA THR A 31 7.57 -2.57 -30.00
C THR A 31 7.38 -4.01 -30.54
N ASP A 32 7.88 -4.28 -31.75
CA ASP A 32 7.96 -5.56 -32.48
C ASP A 32 7.09 -6.74 -32.00
N HIS A 33 5.99 -6.98 -32.73
CA HIS A 33 5.10 -8.14 -32.61
C HIS A 33 4.38 -8.39 -31.27
N ALA A 34 4.72 -7.67 -30.19
CA ALA A 34 3.96 -7.68 -28.94
C ALA A 34 2.57 -7.02 -29.03
N TYR A 35 2.26 -6.34 -30.14
CA TYR A 35 1.06 -5.52 -30.36
C TYR A 35 -0.29 -6.26 -30.36
N SER A 36 -0.32 -7.60 -30.33
CA SER A 36 -1.51 -8.37 -30.72
C SER A 36 -2.38 -8.92 -29.58
N LEU A 37 -1.96 -8.84 -28.31
CA LEU A 37 -2.53 -9.72 -27.27
C LEU A 37 -2.84 -9.10 -25.89
N ASP A 38 -2.39 -7.89 -25.55
CA ASP A 38 -2.92 -7.19 -24.37
C ASP A 38 -2.98 -5.67 -24.60
N HIS A 39 -4.01 -5.02 -24.07
CA HIS A 39 -4.33 -3.61 -24.25
C HIS A 39 -4.91 -3.04 -22.94
N ASP A 40 -4.34 -1.93 -22.45
CA ASP A 40 -5.01 -1.15 -21.42
C ASP A 40 -6.21 -0.38 -22.02
N THR A 41 -7.36 -1.06 -22.18
CA THR A 41 -8.59 -0.47 -22.74
C THR A 41 -9.42 0.29 -21.70
N ARG A 42 -8.83 0.73 -20.58
CA ARG A 42 -9.58 1.35 -19.48
C ARG A 42 -9.98 2.78 -19.80
N LEU A 43 -11.16 3.16 -19.32
CA LEU A 43 -11.68 4.53 -19.36
C LEU A 43 -11.91 5.00 -17.92
N PHE A 44 -11.45 6.19 -17.59
CA PHE A 44 -11.60 6.82 -16.28
C PHE A 44 -12.47 8.08 -16.36
N GLN A 45 -13.33 8.28 -15.39
CA GLN A 45 -14.08 9.50 -15.14
C GLN A 45 -13.42 10.22 -13.95
N VAL A 46 -12.92 11.44 -14.15
CA VAL A 46 -12.16 12.22 -13.16
C VAL A 46 -12.84 13.55 -12.89
N ASN A 47 -13.20 13.81 -11.63
CA ASN A 47 -13.66 15.12 -11.20
C ASN A 47 -12.46 16.08 -11.10
N LEU A 48 -12.40 17.07 -11.99
CA LEU A 48 -11.25 17.98 -12.08
C LEU A 48 -11.16 19.02 -10.94
N SER A 49 -12.14 19.09 -10.02
CA SER A 49 -12.06 19.96 -8.83
C SER A 49 -11.66 19.23 -7.55
N THR A 50 -11.93 17.92 -7.43
CA THR A 50 -11.60 17.12 -6.23
C THR A 50 -10.56 16.02 -6.46
N GLY A 51 -10.23 15.71 -7.72
CA GLY A 51 -9.34 14.61 -8.08
C GLY A 51 -9.96 13.21 -8.06
N VAL A 52 -11.19 13.07 -7.54
CA VAL A 52 -11.88 11.78 -7.42
C VAL A 52 -11.97 11.11 -8.80
N THR A 53 -11.37 9.92 -8.88
CA THR A 53 -11.13 9.18 -10.12
C THR A 53 -11.82 7.83 -10.09
N THR A 54 -12.81 7.65 -10.97
CA THR A 54 -13.65 6.45 -11.10
C THR A 54 -13.31 5.72 -12.38
N GLN A 55 -12.91 4.45 -12.33
CA GLN A 55 -12.84 3.63 -13.55
C GLN A 55 -14.26 3.31 -14.03
N VAL A 56 -14.57 3.63 -15.29
CA VAL A 56 -15.90 3.51 -15.90
C VAL A 56 -15.97 2.52 -17.07
N ALA A 57 -14.83 2.09 -17.62
CA ALA A 57 -14.76 0.95 -18.55
C ALA A 57 -13.39 0.24 -18.51
N GLY A 58 -13.29 -0.89 -19.20
CA GLY A 58 -12.08 -1.70 -19.39
C GLY A 58 -12.32 -3.19 -19.14
N GLY A 59 -11.77 -4.06 -20.00
CA GLY A 59 -11.83 -5.51 -19.77
C GLY A 59 -11.59 -6.43 -20.98
N SER A 60 -11.97 -6.02 -22.20
CA SER A 60 -11.74 -6.82 -23.44
C SER A 60 -12.13 -6.10 -24.75
N MET A 61 -12.20 -4.77 -24.79
CA MET A 61 -12.80 -4.06 -25.92
C MET A 61 -11.85 -3.92 -27.13
N SER A 62 -12.16 -4.65 -28.20
CA SER A 62 -11.38 -4.70 -29.46
C SER A 62 -11.46 -3.44 -30.35
N GLU A 63 -12.07 -2.36 -29.86
CA GLU A 63 -12.29 -1.11 -30.60
C GLU A 63 -11.14 -0.08 -30.42
N PHE A 64 -10.16 -0.37 -29.56
CA PHE A 64 -9.06 0.51 -29.19
C PHE A 64 -7.70 -0.01 -29.71
N GLN A 65 -7.26 0.47 -30.87
CA GLN A 65 -5.95 0.12 -31.45
C GLN A 65 -5.01 1.33 -31.58
N LEU A 66 -3.74 1.12 -31.25
CA LEU A 66 -2.64 2.10 -31.33
C LEU A 66 -1.62 1.70 -32.42
N ARG A 67 -0.59 2.52 -32.62
CA ARG A 67 0.41 2.35 -33.69
C ARG A 67 1.74 1.78 -33.17
N PRO A 68 2.55 1.13 -34.04
CA PRO A 68 3.78 0.43 -33.67
C PRO A 68 5.05 1.31 -33.82
N ASP A 69 4.97 2.62 -33.53
CA ASP A 69 6.11 3.55 -33.63
C ASP A 69 6.20 4.50 -32.42
N GLU A 70 7.43 4.75 -31.94
CA GLU A 70 7.78 5.69 -30.85
C GLU A 70 7.42 7.17 -31.16
N VAL A 71 6.87 7.45 -32.35
CA VAL A 71 6.66 8.80 -32.89
C VAL A 71 5.22 9.25 -32.67
N GLY A 72 5.03 10.16 -31.72
CA GLY A 72 3.72 10.76 -31.44
C GLY A 72 3.19 11.61 -32.60
N ARG A 73 1.87 11.56 -32.83
CA ARG A 73 1.21 12.32 -33.91
C ARG A 73 1.54 13.81 -33.85
N HIS A 74 1.95 14.36 -34.98
CA HIS A 74 2.32 15.77 -35.11
C HIS A 74 1.09 16.70 -35.04
N VAL A 75 1.24 17.87 -34.42
CA VAL A 75 0.17 18.88 -34.29
C VAL A 75 0.71 20.29 -34.56
N PHE A 76 -0.06 21.10 -35.27
CA PHE A 76 0.24 22.51 -35.52
C PHE A 76 -0.30 23.41 -34.40
N SER A 77 0.49 24.38 -33.95
CA SER A 77 0.02 25.47 -33.09
C SER A 77 0.56 26.80 -33.60
N GLY A 78 -0.34 27.69 -34.04
CA GLY A 78 0.03 28.87 -34.81
C GLY A 78 0.72 28.48 -36.13
N ASN A 79 1.96 28.95 -36.31
CA ASN A 79 2.80 28.60 -37.47
C ASN A 79 3.79 27.46 -37.20
N ASP A 80 3.91 26.99 -35.95
CA ASP A 80 4.91 26.01 -35.52
C ASP A 80 4.32 24.59 -35.48
N TYR A 81 5.17 23.59 -35.73
CA TYR A 81 4.82 22.19 -35.89
C TYR A 81 5.46 21.34 -34.78
N TYR A 82 4.64 20.75 -33.92
CA TYR A 82 5.07 20.04 -32.71
C TYR A 82 4.96 18.52 -32.92
N TYR A 83 5.90 17.77 -32.38
CA TYR A 83 5.97 16.31 -32.50
C TYR A 83 6.64 15.69 -31.27
N ALA A 84 6.20 14.50 -30.88
CA ALA A 84 6.85 13.71 -29.83
C ALA A 84 7.65 12.56 -30.44
N ILE A 85 8.72 12.14 -29.78
CA ILE A 85 9.47 10.92 -30.10
C ILE A 85 10.02 10.32 -28.81
N SER A 86 9.72 9.04 -28.55
CA SER A 86 9.92 8.41 -27.24
C SER A 86 9.35 9.30 -26.12
N GLU A 87 10.16 9.78 -25.17
CA GLU A 87 9.75 10.64 -24.07
C GLU A 87 9.96 12.15 -24.33
N ASP A 88 10.55 12.51 -25.47
CA ASP A 88 10.96 13.87 -25.86
C ASP A 88 9.89 14.61 -26.70
N MET A 89 9.95 15.95 -26.66
CA MET A 89 9.06 16.86 -27.39
C MET A 89 9.87 17.81 -28.28
N GLY A 90 9.63 17.77 -29.59
CA GLY A 90 10.28 18.60 -30.59
C GLY A 90 9.34 19.63 -31.23
N VAL A 91 9.92 20.71 -31.75
CA VAL A 91 9.23 21.69 -32.60
C VAL A 91 10.04 21.98 -33.87
N TYR A 92 9.36 21.97 -35.01
CA TYR A 92 9.86 22.49 -36.28
C TYR A 92 9.18 23.83 -36.60
N ARG A 93 9.95 24.79 -37.12
CA ARG A 93 9.48 26.13 -37.48
C ARG A 93 9.55 26.36 -38.99
N PRO A 94 8.46 26.12 -39.74
CA PRO A 94 8.40 26.31 -41.19
C PRO A 94 8.91 27.67 -41.69
N ALA A 95 8.71 28.74 -40.91
CA ALA A 95 9.14 30.09 -41.26
C ALA A 95 10.67 30.32 -41.22
N SER A 96 11.44 29.42 -40.58
CA SER A 96 12.90 29.50 -40.49
C SER A 96 13.63 28.21 -40.91
N GLY A 97 12.89 27.13 -41.16
CA GLY A 97 13.45 25.80 -41.46
C GLY A 97 14.12 25.12 -40.26
N ALA A 98 13.98 25.67 -39.04
CA ALA A 98 14.68 25.19 -37.85
C ALA A 98 13.87 24.17 -37.04
N THR A 99 14.44 23.01 -36.76
CA THR A 99 14.04 22.11 -35.67
C THR A 99 14.68 22.52 -34.34
N ARG A 100 14.01 22.23 -33.22
CA ARG A 100 14.53 22.39 -31.86
C ARG A 100 13.85 21.39 -30.91
N ALA A 101 14.62 20.77 -30.02
CA ALA A 101 14.12 20.11 -28.82
C ALA A 101 13.51 21.13 -27.82
N LEU A 102 12.30 20.84 -27.34
CA LEU A 102 11.64 21.54 -26.23
C LEU A 102 11.76 20.76 -24.92
N PHE A 103 11.90 19.44 -25.02
CA PHE A 103 12.33 18.50 -24.00
C PHE A 103 13.41 17.61 -24.65
N GLY A 104 14.43 17.18 -23.90
CA GLY A 104 15.63 16.52 -24.44
C GLY A 104 16.78 17.48 -24.80
N ASN A 105 17.98 16.94 -24.98
CA ASN A 105 19.20 17.75 -25.14
C ASN A 105 19.46 18.20 -26.59
N SER A 106 20.28 19.24 -26.76
CA SER A 106 20.20 20.22 -27.86
C SER A 106 20.51 19.73 -29.29
N TYR A 107 21.03 18.51 -29.48
CA TYR A 107 21.26 17.93 -30.83
C TYR A 107 21.10 16.40 -30.94
N ASN A 108 20.94 15.69 -29.81
CA ASN A 108 20.53 14.29 -29.75
C ASN A 108 19.33 14.22 -28.79
N PHE A 109 18.26 13.55 -29.22
CA PHE A 109 17.22 13.08 -28.29
C PHE A 109 17.86 12.17 -27.24
N GLY A 110 17.39 12.25 -26.00
CA GLY A 110 17.97 11.51 -24.88
C GLY A 110 18.69 12.36 -23.83
N SER A 111 17.99 12.62 -22.73
CA SER A 111 18.42 12.13 -21.41
C SER A 111 17.17 11.99 -20.55
N HIS A 112 16.97 10.83 -19.95
CA HIS A 112 15.94 10.64 -18.91
C HIS A 112 16.22 11.62 -17.76
N MET A 113 15.14 12.11 -17.12
CA MET A 113 15.09 13.22 -16.15
C MET A 113 16.41 13.46 -15.38
N ASP A 114 17.01 14.63 -15.56
CA ASP A 114 18.14 15.08 -14.71
C ASP A 114 17.67 15.13 -13.24
N PRO A 115 18.43 14.66 -12.24
CA PRO A 115 17.97 14.65 -10.85
C PRO A 115 17.88 16.04 -10.18
N HIS A 116 18.14 17.14 -10.90
CA HIS A 116 17.77 18.51 -10.50
C HIS A 116 16.46 19.00 -11.12
N SER A 117 15.81 18.15 -11.92
CA SER A 117 14.48 18.34 -12.46
C SER A 117 13.40 18.28 -11.35
N PRO A 118 12.27 18.99 -11.52
CA PRO A 118 11.25 18.42 -12.39
C PRO A 118 9.86 18.19 -11.77
N LEU A 119 9.67 18.43 -10.47
CA LEU A 119 8.35 18.30 -9.83
C LEU A 119 7.42 19.51 -10.16
N PRO A 120 6.35 19.34 -10.95
CA PRO A 120 5.54 20.45 -11.48
C PRO A 120 4.54 21.05 -10.47
N SER A 121 3.93 22.19 -10.83
CA SER A 121 3.14 23.03 -9.92
C SER A 121 1.82 22.41 -9.44
N ARG A 122 1.37 22.81 -8.23
CA ARG A 122 0.11 22.56 -7.47
C ARG A 122 -1.25 22.26 -8.15
N HIS A 123 -1.38 22.31 -9.48
CA HIS A 123 -2.64 22.21 -10.24
C HIS A 123 -2.59 21.12 -11.33
N LEU A 124 -1.66 20.18 -11.21
CA LEU A 124 -1.14 19.44 -12.36
C LEU A 124 -1.05 17.95 -12.04
N TRP A 125 -1.97 17.21 -12.65
CA TRP A 125 -2.37 15.87 -12.24
C TRP A 125 -1.73 14.78 -13.10
N ARG A 126 -1.64 13.57 -12.55
CA ARG A 126 -1.05 12.39 -13.21
C ARG A 126 -2.08 11.61 -14.01
N TYR A 127 -1.68 11.12 -15.18
CA TYR A 127 -2.32 9.99 -15.85
C TYR A 127 -1.27 8.91 -16.11
N GLY A 128 -1.36 7.79 -15.39
CA GLY A 128 -0.40 6.69 -15.49
C GLY A 128 -0.45 6.01 -16.87
N GLY A 129 0.72 5.84 -17.49
CA GLY A 129 0.89 5.05 -18.71
C GLY A 129 1.37 3.63 -18.40
N ALA A 130 0.89 2.65 -19.15
CA ALA A 130 1.39 1.29 -19.06
C ALA A 130 2.83 1.21 -19.61
N VAL A 131 3.82 1.16 -18.72
CA VAL A 131 5.21 0.85 -19.07
C VAL A 131 5.35 -0.67 -19.22
N ALA A 132 4.96 -1.15 -20.41
CA ALA A 132 5.11 -2.53 -20.86
C ALA A 132 6.03 -2.56 -22.09
N MET A 133 7.21 -3.17 -21.94
CA MET A 133 8.31 -3.22 -22.93
C MET A 133 8.96 -1.86 -23.26
N GLY A 134 10.21 -1.90 -23.73
CA GLY A 134 10.94 -0.71 -24.20
C GLY A 134 10.38 -0.15 -25.51
N GLY A 135 10.50 1.16 -25.69
CA GLY A 135 9.95 1.89 -26.86
C GLY A 135 8.48 2.29 -26.74
N VAL A 136 8.00 2.59 -25.52
CA VAL A 136 6.74 3.32 -25.33
C VAL A 136 6.97 4.80 -25.65
N PRO A 137 6.04 5.50 -26.35
CA PRO A 137 6.05 6.95 -26.38
C PRO A 137 5.80 7.49 -24.97
N GLY A 138 6.89 7.72 -24.21
CA GLY A 138 6.83 8.30 -22.88
C GLY A 138 6.15 9.68 -22.87
N ALA A 139 6.17 10.39 -24.01
CA ALA A 139 5.44 11.62 -24.27
C ALA A 139 4.23 11.41 -25.20
N SER A 140 3.10 12.02 -24.84
CA SER A 140 1.90 12.04 -25.66
C SER A 140 2.07 12.91 -26.91
N PRO A 141 1.22 12.71 -27.94
CA PRO A 141 0.99 13.74 -28.94
C PRO A 141 0.58 15.07 -28.27
N PRO A 142 1.08 16.22 -28.73
CA PRO A 142 0.73 17.50 -28.16
C PRO A 142 -0.70 17.93 -28.54
N ILE A 143 -1.31 18.76 -27.70
CA ILE A 143 -2.69 19.28 -27.84
C ILE A 143 -2.69 20.80 -27.75
N VAL A 144 -3.65 21.47 -28.40
CA VAL A 144 -3.72 22.95 -28.43
C VAL A 144 -5.02 23.42 -27.81
N VAL A 145 -4.92 24.22 -26.75
CA VAL A 145 -6.06 24.72 -25.97
C VAL A 145 -5.81 26.18 -25.62
N ASN A 146 -6.74 27.08 -25.98
CA ASN A 146 -6.64 28.52 -25.71
C ASN A 146 -5.28 29.14 -26.12
N ASN A 147 -4.76 28.71 -27.27
CA ASN A 147 -3.48 29.12 -27.86
C ASN A 147 -2.20 28.69 -27.09
N MET A 148 -2.35 27.83 -26.07
CA MET A 148 -1.26 27.11 -25.39
C MET A 148 -1.15 25.68 -25.93
N VAL A 149 0.07 25.13 -25.94
CA VAL A 149 0.31 23.71 -26.24
C VAL A 149 0.42 22.93 -24.92
N TYR A 150 -0.05 21.69 -24.87
CA TYR A 150 0.13 20.78 -23.74
C TYR A 150 0.48 19.38 -24.23
N PHE A 151 1.09 18.55 -23.39
CA PHE A 151 1.32 17.11 -23.63
C PHE A 151 1.50 16.42 -22.28
N THR A 152 1.23 15.12 -22.17
CA THR A 152 1.73 14.37 -21.00
C THR A 152 3.11 13.76 -21.31
N SER A 153 4.01 13.68 -20.34
CA SER A 153 5.22 12.83 -20.45
C SER A 153 5.61 12.22 -19.10
N TYR A 154 6.10 10.99 -19.07
CA TYR A 154 6.37 10.22 -17.84
C TYR A 154 5.21 10.23 -16.83
N SER A 155 3.96 10.22 -17.33
CA SER A 155 2.70 10.39 -16.59
C SER A 155 2.34 11.81 -16.10
N TRP A 156 3.17 12.84 -16.31
CA TRP A 156 2.92 14.24 -15.90
C TRP A 156 2.33 15.08 -17.03
N LEU A 157 1.44 16.05 -16.75
CA LEU A 157 0.91 16.99 -17.76
C LEU A 157 1.77 18.27 -17.88
N TYR A 158 2.37 18.52 -19.03
CA TYR A 158 3.17 19.73 -19.32
C TYR A 158 2.37 20.79 -20.09
N ALA A 159 2.74 22.06 -19.92
CA ALA A 159 2.21 23.20 -20.66
C ALA A 159 3.35 24.00 -21.33
N VAL A 160 3.28 24.11 -22.66
CA VAL A 160 4.26 24.77 -23.52
C VAL A 160 3.68 26.11 -24.00
N GLY A 161 4.28 27.20 -23.51
CA GLY A 161 3.89 28.57 -23.84
C GLY A 161 4.69 29.19 -24.98
N GLN A 162 4.16 30.29 -25.56
CA GLN A 162 4.82 31.02 -26.66
C GLN A 162 6.09 31.78 -26.21
N THR A 163 6.16 32.15 -24.93
CA THR A 163 7.32 32.82 -24.35
C THR A 163 8.22 31.78 -23.69
N ASN A 164 9.50 31.72 -24.09
CA ASN A 164 10.50 31.03 -23.27
C ASN A 164 10.71 31.84 -21.98
N HIS A 165 10.07 31.43 -20.89
CA HIS A 165 10.16 32.09 -19.60
C HIS A 165 11.48 31.83 -18.85
N GLY A 166 12.40 31.03 -19.43
CA GLY A 166 13.61 30.58 -18.74
C GLY A 166 13.37 29.41 -17.79
N TYR A 167 12.13 28.91 -17.67
CA TYR A 167 11.82 27.68 -16.97
C TYR A 167 12.25 26.48 -17.82
N ASP A 168 13.49 26.04 -17.62
CA ASP A 168 14.02 24.80 -18.15
C ASP A 168 13.54 23.62 -17.27
N PRO A 169 12.85 22.60 -17.82
CA PRO A 169 12.47 21.39 -17.09
C PRO A 169 13.63 20.55 -16.54
N ALA A 170 14.89 20.94 -16.73
CA ALA A 170 16.03 20.37 -16.01
C ALA A 170 16.55 21.21 -14.82
N THR A 171 16.11 22.48 -14.67
CA THR A 171 16.70 23.41 -13.67
C THR A 171 15.72 24.33 -12.95
N SER A 172 14.40 24.24 -13.21
CA SER A 172 13.51 25.40 -12.96
C SER A 172 12.11 25.14 -12.39
N PHE A 173 11.89 24.12 -11.55
CA PHE A 173 10.80 24.17 -10.54
C PHE A 173 11.40 24.35 -9.12
N PRO A 174 10.62 24.64 -8.07
CA PRO A 174 11.16 25.03 -6.77
C PRO A 174 12.14 24.01 -6.20
N SER A 175 13.20 24.51 -5.57
CA SER A 175 14.24 23.70 -4.94
C SER A 175 13.64 22.68 -3.96
N ARG A 176 13.80 21.39 -4.26
CA ARG A 176 13.60 20.20 -3.40
C ARG A 176 13.01 20.52 -2.02
N ASP A 177 11.68 20.50 -1.90
CA ASP A 177 10.97 20.89 -0.66
C ASP A 177 11.13 19.89 0.50
N ALA A 178 11.85 18.79 0.23
CA ALA A 178 12.52 17.93 1.21
C ALA A 178 13.28 18.69 2.32
N ARG A 179 13.62 19.97 2.13
CA ARG A 179 14.27 20.83 3.14
C ARG A 179 13.33 21.43 4.20
N LEU A 180 12.02 21.49 3.94
CA LEU A 180 11.02 21.88 4.96
C LEU A 180 10.45 20.66 5.70
N HIS A 181 10.61 19.46 5.13
CA HIS A 181 10.07 18.19 5.63
C HIS A 181 8.53 18.13 5.66
N GLU A 182 7.86 19.02 4.92
CA GLU A 182 6.40 19.05 4.78
C GLU A 182 5.98 18.22 3.55
N LEU A 183 5.01 17.32 3.74
CA LEU A 183 4.33 16.62 2.64
C LEU A 183 3.66 17.69 1.76
N THR A 184 4.26 17.98 0.60
CA THR A 184 3.94 19.21 -0.14
C THR A 184 2.58 19.15 -0.86
N TYR A 185 2.13 17.94 -1.22
CA TYR A 185 0.86 17.68 -1.91
C TYR A 185 0.24 16.32 -1.50
N PRO A 186 -0.36 16.18 -0.31
CA PRO A 186 -1.46 15.24 -0.11
C PRO A 186 -2.64 15.61 -1.03
N ARG A 187 -3.68 14.78 -1.10
CA ARG A 187 -4.97 15.21 -1.70
C ARG A 187 -5.44 16.51 -1.01
N SER A 188 -6.10 17.42 -1.74
CA SER A 188 -6.73 18.60 -1.12
C SER A 188 -7.92 18.25 -0.23
N ASP A 189 -8.56 17.12 -0.55
CA ASP A 189 -9.75 16.58 0.09
C ASP A 189 -9.54 15.06 0.25
N ALA A 190 -9.66 14.54 1.47
CA ALA A 190 -9.64 13.11 1.72
C ALA A 190 -10.91 12.42 1.19
N PRO A 191 -10.83 11.18 0.69
CA PRO A 191 -12.00 10.33 0.48
C PRO A 191 -12.68 10.03 1.83
N THR A 192 -14.00 10.17 1.88
CA THR A 192 -14.81 9.94 3.10
C THR A 192 -14.77 8.49 3.57
N TYR A 193 -15.00 8.24 4.86
CA TYR A 193 -15.15 6.88 5.41
C TYR A 193 -16.25 6.10 4.65
N ALA A 194 -17.35 6.76 4.30
CA ALA A 194 -18.42 6.18 3.48
C ALA A 194 -17.94 5.79 2.07
N GLU A 195 -17.17 6.63 1.38
CA GLU A 195 -16.57 6.30 0.07
C GLU A 195 -15.57 5.14 0.17
N ILE A 196 -14.73 5.12 1.21
CA ILE A 196 -13.77 4.04 1.48
C ILE A 196 -14.47 2.71 1.74
N GLN A 197 -15.55 2.71 2.53
CA GLN A 197 -16.36 1.52 2.77
C GLN A 197 -17.09 1.07 1.50
N ALA A 198 -17.62 1.99 0.70
CA ALA A 198 -18.27 1.71 -0.58
C ALA A 198 -17.30 1.14 -1.62
N GLU A 199 -16.08 1.67 -1.73
CA GLU A 199 -15.03 1.13 -2.62
C GLU A 199 -14.61 -0.27 -2.18
N THR A 200 -14.39 -0.49 -0.88
CA THR A 200 -14.08 -1.80 -0.29
C THR A 200 -15.16 -2.83 -0.65
N ALA A 201 -16.42 -2.48 -0.40
CA ALA A 201 -17.58 -3.30 -0.72
C ALA A 201 -17.70 -3.59 -2.24
N LYS A 202 -17.41 -2.61 -3.09
CA LYS A 202 -17.45 -2.76 -4.56
C LYS A 202 -16.32 -3.67 -5.08
N ARG A 203 -15.10 -3.53 -4.55
CA ARG A 203 -13.95 -4.38 -4.90
C ARG A 203 -14.17 -5.84 -4.51
N VAL A 204 -14.65 -6.07 -3.29
CA VAL A 204 -15.03 -7.41 -2.83
C VAL A 204 -16.11 -8.01 -3.72
N ALA A 205 -17.16 -7.26 -4.06
CA ALA A 205 -18.23 -7.73 -4.94
C ALA A 205 -17.72 -8.05 -6.36
N ASP A 206 -16.78 -7.26 -6.90
CA ASP A 206 -16.15 -7.51 -8.20
C ASP A 206 -15.28 -8.78 -8.20
N ILE A 207 -14.51 -9.02 -7.14
CA ILE A 207 -13.70 -10.24 -6.99
C ILE A 207 -14.59 -11.48 -6.84
N ILE A 208 -15.66 -11.40 -6.05
CA ILE A 208 -16.65 -12.48 -5.94
C ILE A 208 -17.31 -12.78 -7.30
N ALA A 209 -17.58 -11.74 -8.09
CA ALA A 209 -18.16 -11.87 -9.43
C ALA A 209 -17.17 -12.38 -10.51
N LEU A 210 -15.85 -12.32 -10.26
CA LEU A 210 -14.83 -12.90 -11.13
C LEU A 210 -14.77 -14.44 -11.02
N GLY A 211 -15.17 -14.99 -9.87
CA GLY A 211 -15.19 -16.42 -9.59
C GLY A 211 -13.96 -16.93 -8.83
N ALA A 212 -14.02 -18.19 -8.37
CA ALA A 212 -12.91 -18.83 -7.64
C ALA A 212 -11.86 -19.41 -8.61
N ASP A 213 -12.29 -19.89 -9.78
CA ASP A 213 -11.44 -20.47 -10.82
C ASP A 213 -10.52 -19.44 -11.52
N SER A 214 -10.80 -18.14 -11.31
CA SER A 214 -10.13 -17.01 -11.95
C SER A 214 -9.57 -16.03 -10.91
N PRO A 215 -8.46 -16.36 -10.21
CA PRO A 215 -7.82 -15.41 -9.31
C PRO A 215 -7.37 -14.16 -10.08
N PRO A 216 -7.44 -12.94 -9.50
CA PRO A 216 -7.07 -11.69 -10.16
C PRO A 216 -5.54 -11.49 -10.21
N MET A 217 -4.83 -12.53 -10.61
CA MET A 217 -3.39 -12.57 -10.67
C MET A 217 -2.90 -12.02 -12.01
N THR A 218 -1.83 -11.23 -11.98
CA THR A 218 -1.37 -10.42 -13.11
C THR A 218 0.15 -10.36 -13.12
N ALA A 219 0.74 -10.35 -14.31
CA ALA A 219 2.17 -10.20 -14.52
C ALA A 219 2.48 -8.89 -15.23
N ARG A 220 3.55 -8.19 -14.80
CA ARG A 220 4.09 -7.05 -15.53
C ARG A 220 5.45 -7.41 -16.11
N TRP A 221 5.69 -6.94 -17.33
CA TRP A 221 6.74 -7.41 -18.21
C TRP A 221 7.78 -6.31 -18.47
N GLU A 222 9.03 -6.61 -18.17
CA GLU A 222 10.13 -5.64 -18.16
C GLU A 222 10.90 -5.62 -19.48
N GLN A 223 11.21 -6.80 -20.02
CA GLN A 223 11.85 -7.00 -21.32
C GLN A 223 11.29 -8.24 -22.02
N CYS A 224 11.29 -8.25 -23.34
CA CYS A 224 10.87 -9.39 -24.16
C CYS A 224 11.98 -10.43 -24.44
N TRP A 225 13.17 -10.25 -23.87
CA TRP A 225 14.39 -11.00 -24.23
C TRP A 225 14.94 -11.96 -23.15
N ASP A 226 14.45 -11.91 -21.91
CA ASP A 226 14.90 -12.77 -20.81
C ASP A 226 13.71 -13.37 -20.04
N TRP A 227 13.95 -14.43 -19.26
CA TRP A 227 12.90 -15.17 -18.54
C TRP A 227 12.76 -14.68 -17.09
N MET A 228 11.56 -14.24 -16.73
CA MET A 228 11.26 -13.71 -15.39
C MET A 228 10.95 -14.87 -14.45
N HIS A 229 11.77 -15.03 -13.40
CA HIS A 229 11.79 -16.24 -12.56
C HIS A 229 11.86 -15.92 -11.06
N HIS A 230 10.89 -16.45 -10.32
CA HIS A 230 10.92 -16.68 -8.87
C HIS A 230 11.05 -15.39 -8.02
N ASN A 231 10.51 -14.29 -8.51
CA ASN A 231 10.67 -12.94 -7.93
C ASN A 231 9.30 -12.39 -7.52
N GLU A 232 8.59 -13.12 -6.65
CA GLU A 232 7.12 -13.07 -6.55
C GLU A 232 6.51 -11.72 -6.10
N PHE A 233 7.32 -10.75 -5.68
CA PHE A 233 6.82 -9.44 -5.21
C PHE A 233 7.76 -8.29 -5.59
N THR A 234 8.38 -8.38 -6.77
CA THR A 234 9.28 -7.36 -7.32
C THR A 234 9.09 -7.27 -8.83
N PHE A 235 8.35 -6.25 -9.30
CA PHE A 235 7.97 -6.04 -10.71
C PHE A 235 7.04 -7.12 -11.30
N GLU A 236 7.41 -8.39 -11.19
CA GLU A 236 6.99 -9.50 -12.06
C GLU A 236 5.55 -9.99 -11.91
N LEU A 237 5.05 -10.13 -10.68
CA LEU A 237 3.80 -10.83 -10.37
C LEU A 237 3.06 -10.17 -9.20
N TYR A 238 1.72 -10.13 -9.29
CA TYR A 238 0.82 -9.62 -8.25
C TYR A 238 -0.45 -10.48 -8.23
N GLY A 239 -1.12 -10.58 -7.07
CA GLY A 239 -2.42 -11.26 -6.97
C GLY A 239 -2.37 -12.76 -6.67
N PHE A 240 -1.31 -13.23 -6.00
CA PHE A 240 -1.19 -14.63 -5.55
C PHE A 240 -2.37 -15.04 -4.65
N GLU A 241 -2.63 -16.36 -4.58
CA GLU A 241 -3.78 -16.90 -3.84
C GLU A 241 -3.76 -16.49 -2.36
N ALA A 242 -2.56 -16.39 -1.77
CA ALA A 242 -2.35 -15.92 -0.40
C ALA A 242 -2.69 -14.43 -0.21
N ASP A 243 -2.34 -13.56 -1.16
CA ASP A 243 -2.69 -12.14 -1.09
C ASP A 243 -4.18 -11.92 -1.28
N LEU A 244 -4.82 -12.69 -2.17
CA LEU A 244 -6.26 -12.64 -2.38
C LEU A 244 -7.01 -12.96 -1.08
N VAL A 245 -6.68 -14.10 -0.47
CA VAL A 245 -7.31 -14.53 0.79
C VAL A 245 -6.97 -13.56 1.92
N ARG A 246 -5.74 -13.05 2.02
CA ARG A 246 -5.32 -12.07 3.04
C ARG A 246 -6.06 -10.74 2.91
N ALA A 247 -6.09 -10.12 1.74
CA ALA A 247 -6.75 -8.83 1.51
C ALA A 247 -8.27 -8.92 1.66
N LEU A 248 -8.89 -10.00 1.19
CA LEU A 248 -10.32 -10.26 1.40
C LEU A 248 -10.66 -10.51 2.89
N SER A 249 -9.82 -11.24 3.62
CA SER A 249 -10.04 -11.50 5.05
C SER A 249 -9.88 -10.24 5.90
N GLU A 250 -8.90 -9.37 5.57
CA GLU A 250 -8.77 -8.07 6.23
C GLU A 250 -9.91 -7.11 5.87
N ALA A 251 -10.51 -7.21 4.68
CA ALA A 251 -11.70 -6.42 4.29
C ALA A 251 -13.01 -6.93 4.93
N TYR A 252 -13.11 -8.22 5.26
CA TYR A 252 -14.33 -8.89 5.74
C TYR A 252 -15.06 -8.18 6.89
N PRO A 253 -14.40 -7.65 7.94
CA PRO A 253 -15.09 -7.03 9.08
C PRO A 253 -15.87 -5.75 8.75
N TYR A 254 -15.58 -5.10 7.61
CA TYR A 254 -16.15 -3.80 7.22
C TYR A 254 -17.30 -3.92 6.21
N LEU A 255 -17.65 -5.13 5.81
CA LEU A 255 -18.73 -5.43 4.87
C LEU A 255 -20.08 -5.57 5.59
N SER A 256 -21.19 -5.37 4.86
CA SER A 256 -22.52 -5.71 5.40
C SER A 256 -22.66 -7.21 5.63
N VAL A 257 -23.55 -7.63 6.54
CA VAL A 257 -23.79 -9.06 6.88
C VAL A 257 -24.09 -9.92 5.64
N THR A 258 -24.81 -9.37 4.66
CA THR A 258 -25.08 -10.04 3.37
C THR A 258 -23.80 -10.28 2.56
N GLN A 259 -22.92 -9.27 2.48
CA GLN A 259 -21.64 -9.36 1.78
C GLN A 259 -20.63 -10.23 2.52
N GLN A 260 -20.66 -10.25 3.86
CA GLN A 260 -19.89 -11.20 4.68
C GLN A 260 -20.30 -12.64 4.38
N ALA A 261 -21.60 -12.94 4.29
CA ALA A 261 -22.09 -14.27 3.92
C ALA A 261 -21.65 -14.68 2.49
N GLN A 262 -21.73 -13.74 1.53
CA GLN A 262 -21.25 -13.95 0.16
C GLN A 262 -19.73 -14.19 0.11
N LEU A 263 -18.94 -13.36 0.81
CA LEU A 263 -17.49 -13.46 0.84
C LEU A 263 -17.01 -14.72 1.58
N LYS A 264 -17.67 -15.12 2.67
CA LYS A 264 -17.38 -16.40 3.34
C LYS A 264 -17.61 -17.58 2.39
N SER A 265 -18.71 -17.56 1.62
CA SER A 265 -18.99 -18.60 0.63
C SER A 265 -17.94 -18.64 -0.50
N TYR A 266 -17.45 -17.50 -0.94
CA TYR A 266 -16.38 -17.40 -1.95
C TYR A 266 -15.05 -17.92 -1.40
N LEU A 267 -14.63 -17.42 -0.24
CA LEU A 267 -13.37 -17.78 0.40
C LEU A 267 -13.32 -19.25 0.81
N SER A 268 -14.41 -19.84 1.31
CA SER A 268 -14.44 -21.25 1.71
C SER A 268 -14.13 -22.18 0.54
N THR A 269 -14.72 -21.95 -0.64
CA THR A 269 -14.38 -22.67 -1.88
C THR A 269 -12.93 -22.39 -2.29
N PHE A 270 -12.57 -21.11 -2.46
CA PHE A 270 -11.25 -20.73 -2.96
C PHE A 270 -10.11 -21.25 -2.08
N VAL A 271 -10.25 -21.20 -0.75
CA VAL A 271 -9.27 -21.69 0.22
C VAL A 271 -9.16 -23.22 0.17
N ALA A 272 -10.27 -23.94 -0.02
CA ALA A 272 -10.24 -25.39 -0.19
C ALA A 272 -9.46 -25.81 -1.47
N ASP A 273 -9.78 -25.18 -2.60
CA ASP A 273 -9.19 -25.53 -3.90
C ASP A 273 -7.72 -25.06 -4.05
N THR A 274 -7.32 -23.99 -3.34
CA THR A 274 -5.98 -23.38 -3.45
C THR A 274 -5.09 -23.60 -2.23
N LEU A 275 -5.41 -23.02 -1.07
CA LEU A 275 -4.53 -22.97 0.10
C LEU A 275 -4.51 -24.28 0.92
N LEU A 276 -5.59 -25.05 0.93
CA LEU A 276 -5.68 -26.35 1.61
C LEU A 276 -5.38 -27.56 0.69
N ASN A 277 -5.24 -27.30 -0.62
CA ASN A 277 -4.91 -28.31 -1.60
C ASN A 277 -3.41 -28.66 -1.56
N SER A 278 -3.08 -29.92 -1.24
CA SER A 278 -1.71 -30.42 -1.09
C SER A 278 -0.85 -30.28 -2.34
N ASP A 279 -1.45 -30.34 -3.54
CA ASP A 279 -0.70 -30.30 -4.80
C ASP A 279 -0.02 -28.95 -5.01
N ASN A 280 -0.57 -27.89 -4.42
CA ASN A 280 -0.04 -26.53 -4.46
C ASN A 280 1.17 -26.32 -3.52
N TYR A 281 1.65 -27.37 -2.85
CA TYR A 281 2.89 -27.36 -2.05
C TYR A 281 4.01 -28.23 -2.68
N THR A 282 3.77 -28.75 -3.89
CA THR A 282 4.71 -29.60 -4.64
C THR A 282 5.68 -28.78 -5.51
N SER A 283 6.73 -29.42 -6.05
CA SER A 283 7.75 -28.77 -6.88
C SER A 283 7.30 -28.52 -8.32
N ARG A 284 6.14 -27.87 -8.48
CA ARG A 284 5.48 -27.62 -9.75
C ARG A 284 5.75 -26.18 -10.18
N ALA A 285 6.27 -26.01 -11.40
CA ALA A 285 6.37 -24.69 -12.02
C ALA A 285 4.97 -24.21 -12.42
N ARG A 286 4.70 -22.94 -12.21
CA ARG A 286 3.55 -22.22 -12.77
C ARG A 286 4.01 -20.92 -13.39
N CYS A 287 3.21 -20.39 -14.32
CA CYS A 287 3.51 -19.15 -15.00
C CYS A 287 2.28 -18.44 -15.54
N ILE A 288 2.40 -17.12 -15.72
CA ILE A 288 1.60 -16.36 -16.68
C ILE A 288 2.44 -16.26 -17.97
N ARG A 289 1.80 -16.21 -19.13
CA ARG A 289 2.43 -15.85 -20.42
C ARG A 289 1.93 -14.48 -20.85
N PHE A 290 2.78 -13.65 -21.44
CA PHE A 290 2.36 -12.34 -21.94
C PHE A 290 1.32 -12.48 -23.05
N GLY A 291 0.12 -11.91 -22.84
CA GLY A 291 -0.95 -11.93 -23.82
C GLY A 291 -1.79 -13.22 -23.90
N GLU A 292 -1.72 -14.08 -22.88
CA GLU A 292 -2.59 -15.27 -22.79
C GLU A 292 -3.34 -15.27 -21.45
N GLU A 293 -4.63 -15.62 -21.46
CA GLU A 293 -5.46 -15.68 -20.26
C GLU A 293 -5.14 -16.93 -19.41
N GLY A 294 -5.04 -16.75 -18.09
CA GLY A 294 -4.98 -17.84 -17.11
C GLY A 294 -3.57 -18.18 -16.61
N ILE A 295 -3.46 -19.34 -15.96
CA ILE A 295 -2.25 -19.82 -15.28
C ILE A 295 -1.81 -21.14 -15.92
N TYR A 296 -0.62 -21.13 -16.50
CA TYR A 296 0.02 -22.29 -17.11
C TYR A 296 0.88 -23.06 -16.11
N ILE A 297 1.11 -24.34 -16.36
CA ILE A 297 1.64 -25.30 -15.38
C ILE A 297 2.64 -26.26 -16.05
N GLY A 298 3.82 -26.45 -15.45
CA GLY A 298 4.81 -27.42 -15.89
C GLY A 298 5.46 -27.05 -17.24
N ASP A 299 5.52 -28.01 -18.16
CA ASP A 299 6.19 -27.87 -19.47
C ASP A 299 5.64 -26.69 -20.29
N ASP A 300 4.36 -26.35 -20.12
CA ASP A 300 3.70 -25.17 -20.71
C ASP A 300 4.37 -23.83 -20.36
N CYS A 301 5.20 -23.77 -19.31
CA CYS A 301 5.99 -22.58 -19.00
C CYS A 301 7.28 -22.43 -19.82
N THR A 302 7.66 -23.44 -20.61
CA THR A 302 8.96 -23.49 -21.30
C THR A 302 8.88 -23.32 -22.83
N ILE A 303 7.77 -22.79 -23.33
CA ILE A 303 7.55 -22.59 -24.78
C ILE A 303 8.55 -21.58 -25.36
N ALA A 304 9.23 -21.99 -26.43
CA ALA A 304 10.21 -21.13 -27.11
C ALA A 304 9.51 -19.96 -27.82
N GLY A 305 9.89 -18.73 -27.46
CA GLY A 305 9.37 -17.50 -28.05
C GLY A 305 8.19 -16.85 -27.31
N SER A 306 7.64 -17.49 -26.27
CA SER A 306 6.71 -16.82 -25.35
C SER A 306 7.49 -16.08 -24.25
N VAL A 307 7.07 -14.86 -23.92
CA VAL A 307 7.55 -14.15 -22.72
C VAL A 307 6.79 -14.70 -21.52
N THR A 308 7.50 -15.25 -20.53
CA THR A 308 6.89 -15.99 -19.40
C THR A 308 7.44 -15.53 -18.04
N SER A 309 6.56 -15.49 -17.04
CA SER A 309 6.84 -15.03 -15.69
C SER A 309 6.46 -16.15 -14.73
N GLN A 310 7.45 -16.73 -14.05
CA GLN A 310 7.37 -18.09 -13.51
C GLN A 310 7.70 -18.18 -12.02
N TRP A 311 6.87 -18.89 -11.25
CA TRP A 311 7.12 -19.22 -9.85
C TRP A 311 7.03 -20.74 -9.65
N THR A 312 7.45 -21.20 -8.47
CA THR A 312 7.24 -22.59 -8.04
C THR A 312 6.21 -22.65 -6.92
N ASP A 313 5.28 -23.60 -7.02
CA ASP A 313 4.23 -23.78 -6.01
C ASP A 313 4.79 -24.01 -4.59
N ASN A 314 5.97 -24.64 -4.48
CA ASN A 314 6.66 -24.85 -3.21
C ASN A 314 7.65 -23.74 -2.80
N ASN A 315 7.65 -22.55 -3.42
CA ASN A 315 8.52 -21.46 -2.99
C ASN A 315 8.25 -21.14 -1.50
N PRO A 316 9.27 -21.20 -0.61
CA PRO A 316 9.09 -20.92 0.81
C PRO A 316 8.41 -19.58 1.13
N ASN A 317 8.65 -18.53 0.33
CA ASN A 317 7.99 -17.24 0.49
C ASN A 317 6.47 -17.35 0.27
N LEU A 318 6.03 -18.07 -0.77
CA LEU A 318 4.61 -18.31 -1.05
C LEU A 318 3.97 -19.24 -0.02
N VAL A 319 4.67 -20.32 0.37
CA VAL A 319 4.18 -21.25 1.41
C VAL A 319 3.97 -20.53 2.74
N ALA A 320 4.91 -19.65 3.13
CA ALA A 320 4.78 -18.83 4.33
C ALA A 320 3.57 -17.89 4.29
N LEU A 321 3.35 -17.22 3.15
CA LEU A 321 2.20 -16.34 2.94
C LEU A 321 0.86 -17.12 2.94
N ARG A 322 0.81 -18.31 2.33
CA ARG A 322 -0.39 -19.17 2.35
C ARG A 322 -0.75 -19.59 3.78
N LEU A 323 0.24 -19.94 4.62
CA LEU A 323 0.01 -20.24 6.03
C LEU A 323 -0.52 -19.05 6.83
N TYR A 324 -0.06 -17.82 6.56
CA TYR A 324 -0.64 -16.61 7.16
C TYR A 324 -2.07 -16.33 6.66
N ALA A 325 -2.32 -16.51 5.37
CA ALA A 325 -3.64 -16.32 4.78
C ALA A 325 -4.68 -17.33 5.27
N LEU A 326 -4.28 -18.58 5.56
CA LEU A 326 -5.14 -19.59 6.21
C LEU A 326 -5.60 -19.15 7.61
N TRP A 327 -4.69 -18.62 8.43
CA TRP A 327 -5.04 -18.06 9.74
C TRP A 327 -5.99 -16.86 9.58
N ALA A 328 -5.65 -15.91 8.70
CA ALA A 328 -6.48 -14.71 8.49
C ALA A 328 -7.90 -15.06 8.00
N TYR A 329 -8.04 -16.07 7.14
CA TYR A 329 -9.35 -16.60 6.71
C TYR A 329 -10.15 -17.17 7.88
N ALA A 330 -9.54 -18.01 8.72
CA ALA A 330 -10.22 -18.67 9.82
C ALA A 330 -10.62 -17.66 10.92
N ASP A 331 -9.76 -16.69 11.22
CA ASP A 331 -10.02 -15.63 12.19
C ASP A 331 -11.14 -14.69 11.72
N ALA A 332 -11.07 -14.18 10.48
CA ALA A 332 -12.07 -13.26 9.94
C ALA A 332 -13.44 -13.92 9.73
N THR A 333 -13.48 -15.16 9.25
CA THR A 333 -14.75 -15.84 8.89
C THR A 333 -15.30 -16.77 9.98
N GLY A 334 -14.47 -17.17 10.95
CA GLY A 334 -14.79 -18.19 11.95
C GLY A 334 -14.82 -19.64 11.43
N ASP A 335 -14.33 -19.93 10.22
CA ASP A 335 -14.22 -21.31 9.70
C ASP A 335 -12.93 -22.01 10.15
N TRP A 336 -12.87 -22.28 11.46
CA TRP A 336 -11.78 -23.05 12.07
C TRP A 336 -11.87 -24.54 11.75
N SER A 337 -13.05 -25.05 11.36
CA SER A 337 -13.25 -26.45 10.96
C SER A 337 -12.49 -26.85 9.69
N ALA A 338 -12.37 -25.93 8.72
CA ALA A 338 -11.54 -26.16 7.54
C ALA A 338 -10.05 -26.33 7.91
N ILE A 339 -9.56 -25.53 8.87
CA ILE A 339 -8.17 -25.60 9.35
C ILE A 339 -7.92 -26.88 10.16
N GLU A 340 -8.81 -27.23 11.10
CA GLU A 340 -8.72 -28.45 11.90
C GLU A 340 -8.65 -29.70 11.01
N SER A 341 -9.51 -29.78 10.00
CA SER A 341 -9.57 -30.88 9.04
C SER A 341 -8.30 -31.06 8.21
N HIS A 342 -7.49 -30.00 8.07
CA HIS A 342 -6.26 -29.98 7.26
C HIS A 342 -5.00 -29.69 8.11
N TRP A 343 -5.08 -29.82 9.44
CA TRP A 343 -3.98 -29.47 10.34
C TRP A 343 -2.68 -30.24 10.08
N SER A 344 -2.79 -31.44 9.52
CA SER A 344 -1.66 -32.26 9.05
C SER A 344 -0.87 -31.60 7.91
N LEU A 345 -1.54 -30.87 7.00
CA LEU A 345 -0.89 -30.09 5.94
C LEU A 345 -0.20 -28.85 6.55
N VAL A 346 -0.91 -28.10 7.40
CA VAL A 346 -0.38 -26.91 8.10
C VAL A 346 0.89 -27.24 8.86
N THR A 347 0.86 -28.30 9.68
CA THR A 347 2.01 -28.76 10.47
C THR A 347 3.13 -29.34 9.61
N GLN A 348 2.82 -30.07 8.53
CA GLN A 348 3.85 -30.53 7.58
C GLN A 348 4.60 -29.35 6.94
N GLN A 349 3.89 -28.30 6.52
CA GLN A 349 4.56 -27.15 5.91
C GLN A 349 5.31 -26.31 6.95
N PHE A 350 4.76 -26.12 8.16
CA PHE A 350 5.46 -25.48 9.28
C PHE A 350 6.78 -26.16 9.63
N GLN A 351 6.80 -27.49 9.71
CA GLN A 351 8.01 -28.25 10.05
C GLN A 351 9.16 -27.97 9.07
N ARG A 352 8.87 -27.68 7.79
CA ARG A 352 9.90 -27.31 6.78
C ARG A 352 10.60 -25.97 7.07
N PHE A 353 10.01 -25.09 7.87
CA PHE A 353 10.65 -23.86 8.35
C PHE A 353 11.46 -24.12 9.63
N VAL A 354 10.97 -24.97 10.52
CA VAL A 354 11.70 -25.44 11.72
C VAL A 354 12.98 -26.20 11.30
N ASP A 355 12.87 -27.08 10.31
CA ASP A 355 13.99 -27.87 9.77
C ASP A 355 15.00 -27.01 8.97
N ALA A 356 14.58 -25.83 8.51
CA ALA A 356 15.40 -24.89 7.74
C ALA A 356 15.93 -23.71 8.57
N TYR A 357 15.56 -23.60 9.86
CA TYR A 357 16.03 -22.53 10.73
C TYR A 357 17.52 -22.69 11.03
N ASP A 358 18.32 -21.68 10.68
CA ASP A 358 19.76 -21.65 10.97
C ASP A 358 20.03 -20.72 12.17
N PRO A 359 20.41 -21.24 13.36
CA PRO A 359 20.69 -20.43 14.54
C PRO A 359 21.90 -19.50 14.41
N SER A 360 22.74 -19.63 13.36
CA SER A 360 23.85 -18.73 13.08
C SER A 360 23.45 -17.53 12.21
N LEU A 361 22.34 -17.64 11.47
CA LEU A 361 21.75 -16.56 10.68
C LEU A 361 20.54 -15.91 11.38
N GLY A 362 19.85 -16.65 12.25
CA GLY A 362 18.65 -16.22 12.96
C GLY A 362 17.36 -16.33 12.15
N PHE A 363 17.39 -16.98 10.98
CA PHE A 363 16.22 -17.14 10.11
C PHE A 363 16.22 -18.48 9.36
N CYS A 364 15.09 -18.81 8.71
CA CYS A 364 14.99 -20.00 7.88
C CYS A 364 15.81 -19.81 6.59
N ALA A 365 16.92 -20.56 6.49
CA ALA A 365 17.85 -20.53 5.38
C ALA A 365 17.29 -21.31 4.19
N PHE A 366 17.03 -20.62 3.08
CA PHE A 366 16.55 -21.21 1.84
C PHE A 366 17.48 -20.87 0.68
N GLU A 367 17.56 -21.77 -0.29
CA GLU A 367 18.46 -21.62 -1.44
C GLU A 367 18.10 -20.39 -2.28
N GLY A 368 19.07 -19.48 -2.51
CA GLY A 368 18.81 -18.20 -3.17
C GLY A 368 18.22 -18.31 -4.58
N TRP A 369 18.47 -19.42 -5.31
CA TRP A 369 17.83 -19.66 -6.60
C TRP A 369 16.30 -19.86 -6.49
N ARG A 370 15.81 -20.36 -5.34
CA ARG A 370 14.42 -20.75 -5.09
C ARG A 370 13.58 -19.70 -4.35
N VAL A 371 14.21 -18.73 -3.68
CA VAL A 371 13.51 -17.63 -2.97
C VAL A 371 13.87 -16.22 -3.46
N LYS A 372 14.97 -16.06 -4.22
CA LYS A 372 15.58 -14.82 -4.77
C LYS A 372 15.95 -13.69 -3.78
N ARG A 373 15.21 -13.51 -2.68
CA ARG A 373 15.36 -12.45 -1.68
C ARG A 373 15.00 -12.95 -0.26
N LEU A 374 15.50 -12.28 0.77
CA LEU A 374 15.23 -12.63 2.18
C LEU A 374 13.88 -12.05 2.63
N ASN A 375 12.83 -12.87 2.60
CA ASN A 375 11.48 -12.47 3.02
C ASN A 375 11.22 -12.79 4.51
N ILE A 376 11.99 -12.19 5.42
CA ILE A 376 11.87 -12.47 6.87
C ILE A 376 10.49 -12.13 7.42
N GLY A 377 9.80 -11.11 6.90
CA GLY A 377 8.42 -10.78 7.31
C GLY A 377 7.43 -11.90 7.01
N ALA A 378 7.63 -12.66 5.92
CA ALA A 378 6.78 -13.81 5.62
C ALA A 378 7.06 -14.96 6.59
N GLN A 379 8.33 -15.17 6.98
CA GLN A 379 8.69 -16.17 7.98
C GLN A 379 8.09 -15.83 9.36
N ILE A 380 8.16 -14.56 9.79
CA ILE A 380 7.55 -14.06 11.02
C ILE A 380 6.02 -14.24 10.98
N GLY A 381 5.36 -13.81 9.90
CA GLY A 381 3.93 -13.97 9.72
C GLY A 381 3.49 -15.44 9.75
N MET A 382 4.24 -16.33 9.08
CA MET A 382 4.00 -17.77 9.10
C MET A 382 4.11 -18.35 10.52
N ALA A 383 5.15 -17.99 11.27
CA ALA A 383 5.34 -18.46 12.64
C ALA A 383 4.24 -17.95 13.57
N GLN A 384 3.83 -16.68 13.43
CA GLN A 384 2.66 -16.13 14.13
C GLN A 384 1.38 -16.91 13.79
N ALA A 385 1.08 -17.09 12.50
CA ALA A 385 -0.15 -17.74 12.07
C ALA A 385 -0.26 -19.19 12.55
N VAL A 386 0.85 -19.96 12.50
CA VAL A 386 0.86 -21.33 13.02
C VAL A 386 0.75 -21.36 14.54
N ARG A 387 1.36 -20.41 15.26
CA ARG A 387 1.15 -20.22 16.71
C ARG A 387 -0.32 -19.97 17.01
N ASP A 388 -0.95 -19.03 16.31
CA ASP A 388 -2.32 -18.56 16.61
C ASP A 388 -3.38 -19.61 16.22
N MET A 389 -3.20 -20.33 15.11
CA MET A 389 -4.00 -21.52 14.79
C MET A 389 -3.80 -22.63 15.83
N ALA A 390 -2.58 -22.87 16.30
CA ALA A 390 -2.30 -23.87 17.32
C ALA A 390 -2.89 -23.49 18.70
N VAL A 391 -2.96 -22.21 19.04
CA VAL A 391 -3.69 -21.71 20.22
C VAL A 391 -5.18 -22.02 20.10
N HIS A 392 -5.81 -21.68 18.98
CA HIS A 392 -7.25 -21.88 18.77
C HIS A 392 -7.64 -23.37 18.85
N LEU A 393 -6.84 -24.23 18.21
CA LEU A 393 -7.09 -25.68 18.15
C LEU A 393 -6.51 -26.47 19.34
N GLY A 394 -5.87 -25.82 20.30
CA GLY A 394 -5.30 -26.46 21.50
C GLY A 394 -4.04 -27.32 21.27
N HIS A 395 -3.36 -27.14 20.14
CA HIS A 395 -2.15 -27.88 19.75
C HIS A 395 -0.89 -27.35 20.44
N THR A 396 -0.85 -27.45 21.77
CA THR A 396 0.17 -26.87 22.66
C THR A 396 1.63 -27.13 22.28
N SER A 397 1.97 -28.30 21.69
CA SER A 397 3.33 -28.60 21.22
C SER A 397 3.73 -27.75 20.01
N THR A 398 2.82 -27.60 19.04
CA THR A 398 3.04 -26.77 17.85
C THR A 398 3.01 -25.29 18.22
N GLN A 399 2.11 -24.89 19.13
CA GLN A 399 2.09 -23.55 19.71
C GLN A 399 3.46 -23.19 20.32
N ALA A 400 4.05 -24.08 21.12
CA ALA A 400 5.35 -23.83 21.75
C ALA A 400 6.47 -23.66 20.71
N GLN A 401 6.57 -24.58 19.74
CA GLN A 401 7.56 -24.51 18.65
C GLN A 401 7.41 -23.23 17.80
N ALA A 402 6.18 -22.89 17.43
CA ALA A 402 5.88 -21.70 16.64
C ALA A 402 6.14 -20.41 17.44
N SER A 403 5.90 -20.40 18.75
CA SER A 403 6.25 -19.28 19.63
C SER A 403 7.76 -19.08 19.74
N THR A 404 8.55 -20.16 19.82
CA THR A 404 10.02 -20.07 19.82
C THR A 404 10.53 -19.51 18.50
N LEU A 405 10.17 -20.12 17.37
CA LEU A 405 10.59 -19.66 16.04
C LEU A 405 10.15 -18.22 15.75
N LEU A 406 8.95 -17.83 16.19
CA LEU A 406 8.45 -16.45 16.08
C LEU A 406 9.36 -15.47 16.83
N ASN A 407 9.67 -15.74 18.09
CA ASN A 407 10.53 -14.86 18.91
C ASN A 407 11.94 -14.76 18.30
N ASP A 408 12.52 -15.89 17.91
CA ASP A 408 13.86 -15.94 17.31
C ASP A 408 13.94 -15.12 16.00
N LEU A 409 12.90 -15.19 15.16
CA LEU A 409 12.79 -14.40 13.93
C LEU A 409 12.53 -12.90 14.20
N LEU A 410 11.74 -12.57 15.22
CA LEU A 410 11.46 -11.19 15.63
C LEU A 410 12.72 -10.51 16.19
N ASP A 411 13.49 -11.20 17.01
CA ASP A 411 14.76 -10.72 17.58
C ASP A 411 15.83 -10.58 16.48
N THR A 412 15.87 -11.52 15.54
CA THR A 412 16.73 -11.41 14.35
C THR A 412 16.32 -10.25 13.44
N ARG A 413 15.02 -9.93 13.31
CA ARG A 413 14.59 -8.72 12.58
C ARG A 413 15.09 -7.43 13.26
N VAL A 414 15.22 -7.40 14.59
CA VAL A 414 15.89 -6.28 15.28
C VAL A 414 17.37 -6.26 14.96
N ALA A 415 18.09 -7.38 15.12
CA ALA A 415 19.52 -7.48 14.87
C ALA A 415 19.93 -7.10 13.42
N LEU A 416 19.11 -7.45 12.42
CA LEU A 416 19.33 -7.06 11.02
C LEU A 416 19.28 -5.55 10.77
N ALA A 417 18.66 -4.76 11.67
CA ALA A 417 18.66 -3.30 11.59
C ALA A 417 19.98 -2.66 12.07
N ASP A 418 20.94 -3.45 12.58
CA ASP A 418 22.31 -3.04 12.87
C ASP A 418 23.34 -3.63 11.89
N PHE A 419 22.91 -4.44 10.91
CA PHE A 419 23.81 -5.04 9.91
C PHE A 419 24.61 -3.99 9.14
N VAL A 420 23.96 -2.95 8.60
CA VAL A 420 24.65 -1.89 7.84
C VAL A 420 25.55 -1.01 8.72
N PRO A 421 25.12 -0.54 9.91
CA PRO A 421 26.02 0.06 10.90
C PRO A 421 27.27 -0.80 11.18
N ASN A 422 27.11 -2.11 11.37
CA ASN A 422 28.22 -3.03 11.61
C ASN A 422 29.22 -3.10 10.44
N LEU A 423 28.77 -2.97 9.18
CA LEU A 423 29.67 -2.90 8.01
C LEU A 423 30.60 -1.66 8.07
N TYR A 424 30.13 -0.55 8.64
CA TYR A 424 30.98 0.62 8.89
C TYR A 424 31.94 0.36 10.06
N ASP A 425 31.48 -0.25 11.14
CA ASP A 425 32.31 -0.53 12.32
C ASP A 425 33.47 -1.51 12.04
N ILE A 426 33.30 -2.44 11.09
CA ILE A 426 34.38 -3.32 10.60
C ILE A 426 35.17 -2.73 9.41
N GLY A 427 34.74 -1.61 8.86
CA GLY A 427 35.39 -0.89 7.75
C GLY A 427 35.13 -1.44 6.34
N GLU A 428 34.24 -2.43 6.17
CA GLU A 428 33.78 -2.91 4.85
C GLU A 428 32.95 -1.85 4.11
N ARG A 429 32.28 -0.94 4.84
CA ARG A 429 31.65 0.26 4.29
C ARG A 429 32.38 1.51 4.80
N GLN A 430 32.51 2.51 3.94
CA GLN A 430 33.25 3.75 4.21
C GLN A 430 32.34 4.97 4.09
N PRO A 431 32.45 5.98 4.98
CA PRO A 431 31.61 7.18 4.92
C PRO A 431 31.78 7.95 3.60
N ALA A 432 30.67 8.40 3.03
CA ALA A 432 30.62 9.18 1.80
C ALA A 432 29.99 10.56 2.06
N GLN A 433 30.49 11.62 1.42
CA GLN A 433 29.92 12.97 1.52
C GLN A 433 28.87 13.21 0.43
N ILE A 434 27.75 13.85 0.78
CA ILE A 434 26.76 14.34 -0.18
C ILE A 434 27.06 15.80 -0.44
N ARG A 435 27.59 16.12 -1.63
CA ARG A 435 27.84 17.50 -2.03
C ARG A 435 26.50 18.19 -2.28
N LEU A 436 26.40 19.44 -1.82
CA LEU A 436 25.29 20.33 -2.16
C LEU A 436 25.77 21.42 -3.11
N ASN A 437 24.92 21.78 -4.08
CA ASN A 437 25.12 22.94 -4.93
C ASN A 437 24.85 24.24 -4.14
N PRO A 438 25.24 25.43 -4.65
CA PRO A 438 25.08 26.70 -3.91
C PRO A 438 23.63 27.12 -3.59
N ASP A 439 22.63 26.52 -4.23
CA ASP A 439 21.19 26.68 -3.94
C ASP A 439 20.67 25.69 -2.88
N GLY A 440 21.50 24.71 -2.49
CA GLY A 440 21.20 23.61 -1.57
C GLY A 440 20.44 22.43 -2.19
N THR A 441 20.43 22.29 -3.52
CA THR A 441 20.17 20.99 -4.18
C THR A 441 21.36 20.03 -3.99
N ILE A 442 21.14 18.73 -4.11
CA ILE A 442 22.24 17.73 -4.14
C ILE A 442 23.06 17.94 -5.43
N ASN A 443 24.33 17.53 -5.48
CA ASN A 443 25.13 17.59 -6.70
C ASN A 443 24.84 16.42 -7.67
N ASN A 444 24.76 16.71 -8.97
CA ASN A 444 24.40 15.73 -10.00
C ASN A 444 25.37 14.53 -10.03
N ASP A 445 26.67 14.82 -9.97
CA ASP A 445 27.72 13.81 -9.98
C ASP A 445 27.65 12.84 -8.77
N ASP A 446 26.95 13.19 -7.68
CA ASP A 446 26.71 12.28 -6.55
C ASP A 446 25.49 11.38 -6.77
N ILE A 447 24.64 11.64 -7.76
CA ILE A 447 23.46 10.81 -8.07
C ILE A 447 23.71 9.95 -9.32
N MET A 448 24.53 10.45 -10.25
CA MET A 448 24.85 9.83 -11.54
C MET A 448 25.90 8.71 -11.46
N GLN A 449 26.18 8.07 -12.61
CA GLN A 449 27.11 6.94 -12.71
C GLN A 449 28.52 7.29 -12.21
N GLY A 450 29.09 6.41 -11.37
CA GLY A 450 30.42 6.55 -10.77
C GLY A 450 30.42 7.01 -9.30
N SER A 451 29.27 7.48 -8.80
CA SER A 451 29.07 7.87 -7.40
C SER A 451 28.94 6.67 -6.43
N PRO A 452 29.33 6.80 -5.14
CA PRO A 452 28.96 5.86 -4.08
C PRO A 452 27.45 5.79 -3.78
N TYR A 453 26.64 6.75 -4.26
CA TYR A 453 25.17 6.72 -4.19
C TYR A 453 24.49 6.37 -5.52
N ASN A 454 25.27 6.07 -6.58
CA ASN A 454 24.73 5.68 -7.88
C ASN A 454 23.74 4.51 -7.70
N ASN A 455 22.46 4.76 -8.01
CA ASN A 455 21.34 3.86 -7.74
C ASN A 455 21.21 3.41 -6.27
N GLN A 456 21.32 4.30 -5.28
CA GLN A 456 21.07 3.96 -3.86
C GLN A 456 20.17 4.97 -3.15
N LEU A 457 19.47 4.52 -2.10
CA LEU A 457 18.64 5.35 -1.24
C LEU A 457 19.47 6.45 -0.57
N ILE A 458 19.13 7.72 -0.84
CA ILE A 458 19.80 8.87 -0.24
C ILE A 458 19.22 9.11 1.16
N PRO A 459 20.04 9.31 2.20
CA PRO A 459 19.56 9.63 3.55
C PRO A 459 18.69 10.89 3.61
N TYR A 460 17.69 10.86 4.48
CA TYR A 460 16.74 11.94 4.75
C TYR A 460 17.40 13.29 5.07
N SER A 461 18.31 13.33 6.04
CA SER A 461 18.73 14.59 6.72
C SER A 461 20.23 14.90 6.66
N ALA A 462 21.03 14.10 5.94
CA ALA A 462 22.47 14.06 6.17
C ALA A 462 23.30 14.61 4.98
N ALA A 463 24.32 15.42 5.29
CA ALA A 463 25.37 15.81 4.34
C ALA A 463 26.51 14.76 4.21
N LEU A 464 26.43 13.70 5.01
CA LEU A 464 27.35 12.59 5.10
C LEU A 464 26.51 11.32 5.22
N ARG A 465 26.86 10.26 4.50
CA ARG A 465 26.28 8.93 4.66
C ARG A 465 27.31 8.05 5.35
N ASP A 466 26.99 7.65 6.56
CA ASP A 466 27.85 6.95 7.49
C ASP A 466 27.07 5.92 8.31
N ARG A 467 27.73 5.35 9.30
CA ARG A 467 27.22 4.37 10.26
C ARG A 467 25.80 4.65 10.77
N ASP A 468 25.50 5.90 11.10
CA ASP A 468 24.29 6.28 11.85
C ASP A 468 23.22 6.91 10.93
N THR A 469 23.57 7.14 9.66
CA THR A 469 22.72 7.81 8.66
C THR A 469 22.42 6.95 7.42
N ASP A 470 23.12 5.84 7.21
CA ASP A 470 22.86 4.97 6.05
C ASP A 470 21.49 4.27 6.14
N PRO A 471 20.55 4.53 5.21
CA PRO A 471 19.21 3.99 5.30
C PRO A 471 19.09 2.55 4.74
N SER A 472 20.10 2.00 4.05
CA SER A 472 19.97 0.67 3.42
C SER A 472 19.64 -0.44 4.44
N GLN A 473 18.64 -1.28 4.15
CA GLN A 473 18.38 -2.51 4.92
C GLN A 473 18.95 -3.74 4.21
N VAL A 474 18.99 -4.90 4.88
CA VAL A 474 19.36 -6.18 4.27
C VAL A 474 18.22 -6.72 3.40
N ASN A 475 18.55 -7.15 2.19
CA ASN A 475 17.64 -7.66 1.16
C ASN A 475 17.96 -9.12 0.78
N TRP A 476 19.24 -9.52 0.88
CA TRP A 476 19.70 -10.91 0.85
C TRP A 476 20.84 -11.13 1.84
N TRP A 477 20.92 -12.31 2.47
CA TRP A 477 22.11 -12.79 3.17
C TRP A 477 22.08 -14.33 3.24
N ASP A 478 23.21 -14.98 2.95
CA ASP A 478 23.39 -16.44 3.05
C ASP A 478 24.50 -16.85 4.04
N GLY A 479 24.90 -15.93 4.93
CA GLY A 479 26.05 -16.08 5.82
C GLY A 479 27.38 -15.66 5.19
N SER A 480 27.56 -15.81 3.88
CA SER A 480 28.82 -15.47 3.17
C SER A 480 28.68 -14.28 2.21
N ASN A 481 27.60 -14.22 1.46
CA ASN A 481 27.24 -13.15 0.53
C ASN A 481 26.02 -12.41 1.07
N TYR A 482 25.99 -11.09 0.90
CA TYR A 482 24.83 -10.26 1.22
C TYR A 482 24.48 -9.31 0.08
N ARG A 483 23.24 -8.84 0.10
CA ARG A 483 22.78 -7.66 -0.65
C ARG A 483 22.01 -6.78 0.32
N VAL A 484 22.36 -5.50 0.34
CA VAL A 484 21.56 -4.45 0.99
C VAL A 484 20.74 -3.71 -0.04
N ASP A 485 19.90 -2.76 0.38
CA ASP A 485 19.19 -1.85 -0.53
C ASP A 485 20.16 -0.90 -1.24
N ALA A 486 20.73 -1.42 -2.32
CA ALA A 486 21.32 -0.71 -3.43
C ALA A 486 20.59 -1.23 -4.68
N GLY A 487 20.13 -0.29 -5.51
CA GLY A 487 19.10 -0.51 -6.53
C GLY A 487 19.36 -1.74 -7.39
N THR A 488 18.42 -2.68 -7.32
CA THR A 488 18.27 -3.75 -8.30
C THR A 488 18.14 -3.11 -9.67
N GLN A 489 19.21 -3.13 -10.46
CA GLN A 489 19.25 -2.49 -11.78
C GLN A 489 17.97 -2.84 -12.56
N PHE A 490 17.41 -1.83 -13.24
CA PHE A 490 16.05 -1.77 -13.81
C PHE A 490 14.89 -1.23 -12.92
N MET A 491 14.98 -1.20 -11.58
CA MET A 491 14.14 -0.31 -10.74
C MET A 491 14.84 0.11 -9.45
N HIS A 492 14.71 1.40 -9.09
CA HIS A 492 15.45 1.95 -7.96
C HIS A 492 14.91 1.48 -6.59
N TYR A 493 13.59 1.31 -6.44
CA TYR A 493 12.94 0.80 -5.20
C TYR A 493 11.79 -0.21 -5.47
N PRO A 494 11.94 -1.50 -5.10
CA PRO A 494 10.89 -2.50 -5.27
C PRO A 494 9.89 -2.61 -4.09
N ALA A 495 10.34 -2.40 -2.84
CA ALA A 495 9.51 -2.42 -1.63
C ALA A 495 10.31 -1.85 -0.44
N LEU A 496 9.70 -1.66 0.73
CA LEU A 496 10.43 -1.48 1.99
C LEU A 496 11.01 -2.82 2.48
N SER A 497 12.31 -3.00 2.33
CA SER A 497 13.02 -4.23 2.70
C SER A 497 13.00 -4.46 4.21
N GLY A 498 12.69 -5.69 4.63
CA GLY A 498 12.48 -6.00 6.04
C GLY A 498 11.18 -5.44 6.63
N TYR A 499 10.25 -4.94 5.81
CA TYR A 499 8.88 -4.54 6.24
C TYR A 499 7.79 -5.25 5.43
N PHE A 500 8.14 -6.20 4.55
CA PHE A 500 7.20 -6.98 3.77
C PHE A 500 7.14 -8.45 4.20
N PRO A 501 5.93 -9.04 4.23
CA PRO A 501 4.67 -8.41 4.65
C PRO A 501 4.76 -7.93 6.11
N LEU A 502 3.84 -7.06 6.53
CA LEU A 502 3.60 -6.81 7.95
C LEU A 502 2.50 -7.73 8.50
N CYS A 503 2.83 -8.47 9.54
CA CYS A 503 1.86 -9.04 10.48
C CYS A 503 1.77 -8.19 11.77
N SER A 504 0.85 -8.50 12.68
CA SER A 504 0.66 -7.71 13.90
C SER A 504 1.85 -7.80 14.86
N GLU A 505 2.43 -8.99 15.07
CA GLU A 505 3.59 -9.18 15.96
C GLU A 505 4.83 -8.45 15.41
N MET A 506 5.07 -8.53 14.10
CA MET A 506 6.14 -7.78 13.44
C MET A 506 5.94 -6.27 13.58
N SER A 507 4.71 -5.79 13.40
CA SER A 507 4.38 -4.36 13.53
C SER A 507 4.59 -3.85 14.96
N ALA A 508 4.22 -4.66 15.96
CA ALA A 508 4.45 -4.37 17.37
C ALA A 508 5.95 -4.35 17.72
N ARG A 509 6.71 -5.36 17.27
CA ARG A 509 8.18 -5.43 17.47
C ARG A 509 8.91 -4.27 16.82
N LEU A 510 8.57 -3.92 15.58
CA LEU A 510 9.16 -2.77 14.88
C LEU A 510 8.87 -1.45 15.61
N ARG A 511 7.68 -1.27 16.18
CA ARG A 511 7.32 -0.07 16.96
C ARG A 511 7.97 -0.04 18.34
N ALA A 512 8.16 -1.19 18.99
CA ALA A 512 8.79 -1.27 20.31
C ALA A 512 10.30 -1.03 20.26
N ASP A 513 11.00 -1.65 19.29
CA ASP A 513 12.46 -1.74 19.28
C ASP A 513 13.14 -0.96 18.13
N LEU A 514 12.39 -0.52 17.11
CA LEU A 514 12.94 0.09 15.88
C LEU A 514 12.19 1.34 15.38
N LEU A 515 11.40 2.03 16.22
CA LEU A 515 10.56 3.15 15.78
C LEU A 515 11.36 4.28 15.12
N GLU A 516 12.38 4.83 15.79
CA GLU A 516 13.20 5.93 15.26
C GLU A 516 13.93 5.55 13.95
N LYS A 517 14.45 4.31 13.87
CA LYS A 517 15.05 3.76 12.64
C LYS A 517 14.02 3.60 11.53
N THR A 518 12.79 3.21 11.85
CA THR A 518 11.68 3.08 10.88
C THR A 518 11.25 4.46 10.36
N GLU A 519 11.11 5.45 11.23
CA GLU A 519 10.84 6.84 10.84
C GLU A 519 11.93 7.37 9.90
N TYR A 520 13.22 7.15 10.23
CA TYR A 520 14.33 7.60 9.40
C TYR A 520 14.32 6.94 8.01
N TYR A 521 14.02 5.64 7.96
CA TYR A 521 13.91 4.88 6.72
C TYR A 521 12.74 5.40 5.86
N VAL A 522 11.53 5.51 6.43
CA VAL A 522 10.34 6.05 5.75
C VAL A 522 10.57 7.49 5.25
N LYS A 523 11.11 8.38 6.10
CA LYS A 523 11.44 9.77 5.72
C LYS A 523 12.50 9.84 4.63
N SER A 524 13.45 8.89 4.58
CA SER A 524 14.41 8.78 3.49
C SER A 524 13.72 8.38 2.18
N TYR A 525 12.74 7.47 2.23
CA TYR A 525 11.91 7.16 1.07
C TYR A 525 11.05 8.35 0.63
N GLU A 526 10.46 9.11 1.54
CA GLU A 526 9.65 10.30 1.23
C GLU A 526 10.47 11.42 0.59
N VAL A 527 11.75 11.59 0.95
CA VAL A 527 12.65 12.57 0.32
C VAL A 527 13.10 12.17 -1.10
N ASN A 528 13.14 10.88 -1.42
CA ASN A 528 13.51 10.39 -2.76
C ASN A 528 12.28 10.10 -3.65
N ASN A 529 11.14 9.80 -3.04
CA ASN A 529 9.85 9.58 -3.67
C ASN A 529 8.69 10.16 -2.84
N PRO A 530 8.48 11.49 -2.83
CA PRO A 530 7.38 12.13 -2.09
C PRO A 530 5.97 11.83 -2.64
N TRP A 531 5.90 11.02 -3.70
CA TRP A 531 4.69 10.70 -4.47
C TRP A 531 4.40 9.19 -4.43
N TRP A 532 4.95 8.47 -3.45
CA TRP A 532 4.80 7.02 -3.30
C TRP A 532 3.32 6.59 -3.26
N TRP A 533 2.41 7.44 -2.78
CA TRP A 533 0.96 7.22 -2.78
C TRP A 533 0.30 7.25 -4.18
N MET A 534 1.06 7.45 -5.26
CA MET A 534 0.49 7.34 -6.61
C MET A 534 0.18 5.90 -7.04
N SER A 535 0.68 4.87 -6.34
CA SER A 535 0.60 3.42 -6.65
C SER A 535 1.19 2.98 -7.99
N ASP A 536 0.81 3.65 -9.07
CA ASP A 536 1.48 3.53 -10.35
C ASP A 536 2.94 3.95 -10.27
N LEU A 537 3.71 3.41 -11.22
CA LEU A 537 5.14 3.55 -11.43
C LEU A 537 5.56 5.02 -11.59
N ALA A 538 5.67 5.80 -10.51
CA ALA A 538 6.08 7.20 -10.64
C ALA A 538 7.57 7.25 -11.00
N HIS A 539 7.95 8.21 -11.84
CA HIS A 539 9.35 8.43 -12.15
C HIS A 539 10.06 8.89 -10.87
N HIS A 540 11.13 8.21 -10.51
CA HIS A 540 11.91 8.46 -9.32
C HIS A 540 12.64 9.80 -9.40
N THR A 541 12.90 10.46 -8.26
CA THR A 541 13.54 11.78 -8.26
C THR A 541 15.07 11.75 -8.18
N THR A 542 15.68 10.59 -7.90
CA THR A 542 17.15 10.46 -7.75
C THR A 542 17.71 9.22 -8.47
N GLY A 543 18.38 9.42 -9.61
CA GLY A 543 19.10 8.37 -10.34
C GLY A 543 19.35 8.75 -11.80
N SER A 544 19.78 7.79 -12.62
CA SER A 544 19.91 7.95 -14.08
C SER A 544 19.53 6.69 -14.85
N GLY A 545 18.66 6.80 -15.87
CA GLY A 545 18.30 5.72 -16.78
C GLY A 545 16.81 5.69 -17.19
N GLU A 546 16.50 4.92 -18.22
CA GLU A 546 15.16 4.74 -18.82
C GLU A 546 14.14 4.07 -17.86
N HIS A 547 14.64 3.46 -16.78
CA HIS A 547 13.87 2.56 -15.90
C HIS A 547 13.82 3.05 -14.44
N LEU A 548 13.86 4.38 -14.24
CA LEU A 548 13.79 5.03 -12.93
C LEU A 548 12.37 5.03 -12.36
N TYR A 549 11.85 3.86 -12.01
CA TYR A 549 10.51 3.72 -11.42
C TYR A 549 10.56 3.11 -10.02
N HIS A 550 9.50 3.34 -9.25
CA HIS A 550 9.20 2.58 -8.03
C HIS A 550 8.07 1.57 -8.28
N SER A 551 8.06 0.47 -7.53
CA SER A 551 6.99 -0.53 -7.58
C SER A 551 5.68 -0.05 -6.94
N PRO A 552 4.51 -0.57 -7.33
CA PRO A 552 3.29 -0.50 -6.52
C PRO A 552 3.44 -1.17 -5.14
N THR A 553 4.30 -2.19 -5.04
CA THR A 553 4.63 -2.82 -3.76
C THR A 553 5.36 -1.85 -2.82
N LEU A 554 6.08 -0.85 -3.34
CA LEU A 554 6.61 0.24 -2.50
C LEU A 554 5.46 1.13 -2.00
N ALA A 555 4.59 1.59 -2.89
CA ALA A 555 3.46 2.45 -2.55
C ALA A 555 2.61 1.87 -1.41
N TRP A 556 2.29 0.58 -1.53
CA TRP A 556 1.54 -0.16 -0.53
C TRP A 556 2.38 -0.50 0.73
N THR A 557 3.66 -0.88 0.64
CA THR A 557 4.47 -1.08 1.87
C THR A 557 4.68 0.21 2.67
N MET A 558 4.88 1.35 2.00
CA MET A 558 4.93 2.67 2.65
C MET A 558 3.65 2.95 3.45
N PHE A 559 2.48 2.78 2.84
CA PHE A 559 1.19 2.95 3.52
C PHE A 559 1.05 2.03 4.73
N GLN A 560 1.36 0.74 4.55
CA GLN A 560 1.24 -0.26 5.62
C GLN A 560 2.20 -0.01 6.77
N VAL A 561 3.42 0.49 6.53
CA VAL A 561 4.37 0.86 7.60
C VAL A 561 3.92 2.12 8.35
N LYS A 562 3.48 3.16 7.64
CA LYS A 562 2.97 4.40 8.26
C LYS A 562 1.73 4.11 9.12
N ALA A 563 0.81 3.29 8.62
CA ALA A 563 -0.36 2.82 9.36
C ALA A 563 -0.03 1.91 10.55
N ARG A 564 0.68 0.78 10.32
CA ARG A 564 0.81 -0.30 11.32
C ARG A 564 2.03 -0.16 12.23
N VAL A 565 3.10 0.51 11.80
CA VAL A 565 4.30 0.73 12.64
C VAL A 565 4.29 2.13 13.24
N LEU A 566 4.25 3.19 12.42
CA LEU A 566 4.38 4.58 12.88
C LEU A 566 3.12 5.12 13.57
N GLN A 567 1.96 4.48 13.34
CA GLN A 567 0.64 4.93 13.84
C GLN A 567 0.24 6.33 13.38
N GLU A 568 0.49 6.67 12.11
CA GLU A 568 -0.15 7.84 11.50
C GLU A 568 -1.69 7.70 11.56
N ASP A 569 -2.38 8.83 11.75
CA ASP A 569 -3.81 8.86 11.98
C ASP A 569 -4.62 8.69 10.68
N TRP A 570 -5.94 8.54 10.84
CA TRP A 570 -6.86 8.29 9.73
C TRP A 570 -6.89 9.44 8.70
N ASP A 571 -6.87 10.70 9.13
CA ASP A 571 -6.98 11.85 8.23
C ASP A 571 -5.68 12.05 7.44
N THR A 572 -4.55 12.00 8.16
CA THR A 572 -3.20 12.00 7.58
C THR A 572 -3.06 10.91 6.52
N LEU A 573 -3.55 9.69 6.78
CA LEU A 573 -3.46 8.57 5.84
C LEU A 573 -4.52 8.58 4.73
N ALA A 574 -5.72 9.10 4.95
CA ALA A 574 -6.74 9.20 3.90
C ALA A 574 -6.29 10.16 2.78
N HIS A 575 -5.68 11.29 3.13
CA HIS A 575 -5.05 12.21 2.18
C HIS A 575 -3.81 11.61 1.45
N GLN A 576 -3.20 10.56 2.01
CA GLN A 576 -2.05 9.82 1.45
C GLN A 576 -2.44 8.42 0.93
N LEU A 577 -3.74 8.10 0.80
CA LEU A 577 -4.21 6.76 0.44
C LEU A 577 -3.77 6.39 -0.98
N PRO A 578 -3.03 5.28 -1.21
CA PRO A 578 -2.48 5.00 -2.52
C PRO A 578 -3.55 4.69 -3.57
N GLU A 579 -3.43 5.26 -4.78
CA GLU A 579 -4.41 5.10 -5.85
C GLU A 579 -4.54 3.64 -6.38
N PRO A 580 -5.56 3.31 -7.17
CA PRO A 580 -5.64 1.98 -7.80
C PRO A 580 -4.56 1.80 -8.88
N VAL A 581 -3.82 0.68 -8.86
CA VAL A 581 -2.78 0.38 -9.86
C VAL A 581 -3.33 0.30 -11.28
N SER A 582 -2.55 0.72 -12.28
CA SER A 582 -2.93 0.68 -13.70
C SER A 582 -3.34 -0.72 -14.17
N PHE A 583 -2.39 -1.65 -14.27
CA PHE A 583 -2.59 -2.97 -14.88
C PHE A 583 -3.64 -3.88 -14.21
N ASN A 584 -4.23 -3.52 -13.07
CA ASN A 584 -5.29 -4.31 -12.41
C ASN A 584 -6.24 -3.46 -11.53
N SER A 585 -6.55 -2.22 -11.91
CA SER A 585 -7.29 -1.26 -11.05
C SER A 585 -8.61 -1.76 -10.47
N ARG A 586 -9.30 -2.70 -11.13
CA ARG A 586 -10.59 -3.27 -10.67
C ARG A 586 -10.41 -4.27 -9.54
N TYR A 587 -9.42 -5.15 -9.63
CA TYR A 587 -9.18 -6.24 -8.67
C TYR A 587 -7.92 -6.02 -7.82
N ASP A 588 -7.39 -4.80 -7.81
CA ASP A 588 -6.22 -4.36 -7.05
C ASP A 588 -6.34 -4.70 -5.56
N LEU A 589 -5.54 -5.69 -5.14
CA LEU A 589 -5.45 -6.18 -3.77
C LEU A 589 -4.64 -5.27 -2.86
N TYR A 590 -3.71 -4.47 -3.41
CA TYR A 590 -2.94 -3.50 -2.65
C TYR A 590 -3.84 -2.31 -2.27
N ARG A 591 -4.63 -1.77 -3.20
CA ARG A 591 -5.69 -0.80 -2.89
C ARG A 591 -6.71 -1.40 -1.91
N LEU A 592 -7.21 -2.62 -2.16
CA LEU A 592 -8.15 -3.28 -1.23
C LEU A 592 -7.59 -3.40 0.20
N GLN A 593 -6.33 -3.81 0.35
CA GLN A 593 -5.70 -3.92 1.66
C GLN A 593 -5.45 -2.55 2.31
N ASN A 594 -5.10 -1.52 1.53
CA ASN A 594 -4.96 -0.16 2.04
C ASN A 594 -6.31 0.39 2.53
N LEU A 595 -7.40 0.18 1.79
CA LEU A 595 -8.75 0.53 2.22
C LEU A 595 -9.13 -0.19 3.53
N ALA A 596 -8.97 -1.51 3.59
CA ALA A 596 -9.24 -2.29 4.80
C ALA A 596 -8.38 -1.85 6.01
N THR A 597 -7.14 -1.45 5.77
CA THR A 597 -6.24 -0.90 6.81
C THR A 597 -6.72 0.46 7.29
N LEU A 598 -7.11 1.36 6.38
CA LEU A 598 -7.65 2.67 6.73
C LEU A 598 -8.98 2.54 7.52
N LEU A 599 -9.87 1.63 7.11
CA LEU A 599 -11.08 1.31 7.87
C LEU A 599 -10.79 0.73 9.27
N SER A 600 -9.67 0.00 9.43
CA SER A 600 -9.24 -0.53 10.74
C SER A 600 -8.71 0.54 11.70
N LEU A 601 -8.18 1.64 11.16
CA LEU A 601 -7.68 2.78 11.92
C LEU A 601 -8.79 3.74 12.37
N SER A 602 -9.94 3.75 11.69
CA SER A 602 -11.07 4.63 12.05
C SER A 602 -11.61 4.28 13.45
N PRO A 603 -11.62 5.22 14.43
CA PRO A 603 -12.29 5.05 15.70
C PRO A 603 -13.71 4.48 15.54
N LYS A 604 -13.90 3.29 16.09
CA LYS A 604 -15.12 2.52 15.97
C LYS A 604 -16.25 3.18 16.78
N MET A 605 -17.49 2.89 16.42
CA MET A 605 -18.60 3.08 17.35
C MET A 605 -18.42 2.10 18.52
N GLU A 606 -17.88 2.58 19.63
CA GLU A 606 -17.52 1.78 20.80
C GLU A 606 -17.95 2.45 22.11
N LYS A 607 -18.13 1.63 23.15
CA LYS A 607 -18.37 2.10 24.51
C LYS A 607 -17.48 1.31 25.46
N SER A 608 -16.72 2.02 26.28
CA SER A 608 -15.77 1.46 27.24
C SER A 608 -15.99 2.04 28.64
N VAL A 609 -15.34 1.44 29.62
CA VAL A 609 -15.36 1.86 31.03
C VAL A 609 -13.94 1.75 31.58
N ASN A 610 -13.56 2.68 32.44
CA ASN A 610 -12.21 2.74 33.03
C ASN A 610 -11.82 1.51 33.88
N SER A 611 -12.79 0.70 34.35
CA SER A 611 -12.50 -0.55 35.06
C SER A 611 -13.58 -1.62 34.84
N ALA A 612 -13.13 -2.87 34.67
CA ALA A 612 -13.98 -4.06 34.60
C ALA A 612 -14.47 -4.53 35.98
N THR A 613 -13.89 -4.04 37.08
CA THR A 613 -14.35 -4.29 38.46
C THR A 613 -14.31 -3.01 39.29
N ALA A 614 -15.26 -2.85 40.22
CA ALA A 614 -15.28 -1.74 41.17
C ALA A 614 -15.91 -2.17 42.49
N ASP A 615 -15.54 -1.53 43.59
CA ASP A 615 -16.19 -1.70 44.91
C ASP A 615 -17.22 -0.57 45.16
N HIS A 616 -18.11 -0.77 46.15
CA HIS A 616 -19.14 0.22 46.50
C HIS A 616 -18.56 1.62 46.81
N GLY A 617 -19.16 2.65 46.21
CA GLY A 617 -18.72 4.05 46.35
C GLY A 617 -17.58 4.47 45.42
N GLU A 618 -16.98 3.56 44.64
CA GLU A 618 -16.02 3.93 43.59
C GLU A 618 -16.69 4.62 42.39
N VAL A 619 -15.89 5.37 41.62
CA VAL A 619 -16.34 6.11 40.45
C VAL A 619 -15.90 5.41 39.17
N LEU A 620 -16.89 5.07 38.34
CA LEU A 620 -16.70 4.56 36.98
C LEU A 620 -16.83 5.72 35.98
N THR A 621 -15.88 5.81 35.06
CA THR A 621 -15.94 6.72 33.92
C THR A 621 -16.22 5.91 32.66
N TYR A 622 -17.35 6.19 32.02
CA TYR A 622 -17.68 5.65 30.71
C TYR A 622 -17.16 6.56 29.61
N THR A 623 -16.75 5.94 28.50
CA THR A 623 -16.39 6.63 27.25
C THR A 623 -17.23 6.03 26.13
N ILE A 624 -17.76 6.87 25.24
CA ILE A 624 -18.44 6.51 24.01
C ILE A 624 -17.71 7.22 22.87
N SER A 625 -17.25 6.46 21.89
CA SER A 625 -16.64 7.00 20.66
C SER A 625 -17.66 6.89 19.53
N LEU A 626 -17.82 7.94 18.73
CA LEU A 626 -18.74 8.02 17.61
C LEU A 626 -18.06 8.65 16.39
N ALA A 627 -17.99 7.92 15.28
CA ALA A 627 -17.51 8.43 14.01
C ALA A 627 -18.60 9.24 13.29
N GLY A 628 -18.19 10.30 12.59
CA GLY A 628 -19.05 11.11 11.74
C GLY A 628 -19.29 10.52 10.34
N THR A 629 -20.32 11.05 9.70
CA THR A 629 -20.76 10.71 8.33
C THR A 629 -21.15 11.95 7.51
N GLY A 630 -20.98 13.15 8.09
CA GLY A 630 -21.54 14.41 7.58
C GLY A 630 -23.02 14.63 7.90
N ALA A 631 -23.73 13.61 8.41
CA ALA A 631 -25.15 13.72 8.79
C ALA A 631 -25.35 14.01 10.30
N THR A 632 -26.61 14.20 10.71
CA THR A 632 -26.96 14.38 12.12
C THR A 632 -26.84 13.06 12.87
N ALA A 633 -25.92 13.03 13.82
CA ALA A 633 -25.64 11.91 14.70
C ALA A 633 -26.23 12.16 16.11
N THR A 634 -26.50 11.08 16.86
CA THR A 634 -27.06 11.12 18.22
C THR A 634 -26.48 10.05 19.13
N ILE A 635 -26.45 10.34 20.44
CA ILE A 635 -26.12 9.40 21.52
C ILE A 635 -27.23 9.50 22.57
N SER A 636 -27.65 8.35 23.10
CA SER A 636 -28.64 8.23 24.19
C SER A 636 -28.22 7.10 25.14
N ASP A 637 -27.77 7.46 26.34
CA ASP A 637 -27.15 6.56 27.30
C ASP A 637 -27.85 6.63 28.68
N SER A 638 -28.51 5.54 29.07
CA SER A 638 -29.26 5.48 30.33
C SER A 638 -28.34 5.09 31.49
N VAL A 639 -28.29 5.94 32.52
CA VAL A 639 -27.44 5.74 33.71
C VAL A 639 -27.72 4.36 34.31
N PRO A 640 -26.71 3.47 34.42
CA PRO A 640 -26.97 2.04 34.64
C PRO A 640 -27.40 1.74 36.07
N ALA A 641 -28.25 0.71 36.20
CA ALA A 641 -28.72 0.23 37.50
C ALA A 641 -27.55 -0.16 38.41
N GLY A 642 -27.67 0.17 39.71
CA GLY A 642 -26.59 0.00 40.69
C GLY A 642 -25.53 1.12 40.64
N THR A 643 -25.81 2.22 39.95
CA THR A 643 -24.99 3.44 39.98
C THR A 643 -25.85 4.70 40.16
N ILE A 644 -25.20 5.85 40.37
CA ILE A 644 -25.80 7.18 40.30
C ILE A 644 -24.88 8.12 39.49
N TYR A 645 -25.45 8.96 38.64
CA TYR A 645 -24.69 9.92 37.84
C TYR A 645 -23.94 10.94 38.72
N VAL A 646 -22.68 11.23 38.38
CA VAL A 646 -21.90 12.32 38.97
C VAL A 646 -22.21 13.62 38.20
N PRO A 647 -22.92 14.60 38.77
CA PRO A 647 -23.35 15.80 38.03
C PRO A 647 -22.19 16.57 37.41
N TYR A 648 -22.39 17.11 36.20
CA TYR A 648 -21.40 17.86 35.44
C TYR A 648 -20.11 17.08 35.09
N SER A 649 -20.14 15.74 35.12
CA SER A 649 -19.03 14.91 34.65
C SER A 649 -19.11 14.57 33.16
N ALA A 650 -20.27 14.83 32.52
CA ALA A 650 -20.45 14.67 31.09
C ALA A 650 -19.70 15.75 30.29
N GLN A 651 -18.93 15.32 29.30
CA GLN A 651 -18.17 16.20 28.40
C GLN A 651 -17.99 15.54 27.03
N VAL A 652 -17.83 16.35 25.99
CA VAL A 652 -17.58 15.91 24.61
C VAL A 652 -16.30 16.52 24.03
N GLU A 653 -15.57 15.73 23.25
CA GLU A 653 -14.36 16.14 22.54
C GLU A 653 -14.47 15.69 21.06
N PRO A 654 -14.41 16.61 20.07
CA PRO A 654 -14.36 18.06 20.21
C PRO A 654 -15.68 18.64 20.77
N GLN A 655 -15.64 19.90 21.18
CA GLN A 655 -16.81 20.63 21.71
C GLN A 655 -17.76 21.06 20.58
N ILE A 656 -18.54 20.10 20.07
CA ILE A 656 -19.52 20.28 18.99
C ILE A 656 -20.88 19.65 19.36
N GLY A 657 -21.95 20.11 18.73
CA GLY A 657 -23.32 19.66 19.00
C GLY A 657 -23.84 20.08 20.38
N ASP A 658 -25.03 19.57 20.71
CA ASP A 658 -25.72 19.83 21.98
C ASP A 658 -25.59 18.59 22.88
N LEU A 659 -24.84 18.73 24.00
CA LEU A 659 -24.78 17.76 25.09
C LEU A 659 -25.83 18.09 26.16
N ALA A 660 -26.55 17.09 26.65
CA ALA A 660 -27.50 17.22 27.76
C ALA A 660 -27.30 16.08 28.77
N ASP A 661 -26.96 16.43 30.01
CA ASP A 661 -26.76 15.48 31.11
C ASP A 661 -27.86 15.57 32.18
N ALA A 662 -28.63 14.49 32.32
CA ALA A 662 -29.63 14.31 33.36
C ALA A 662 -29.23 13.16 34.30
N SER A 663 -29.78 13.16 35.52
CA SER A 663 -29.46 12.16 36.55
C SER A 663 -29.77 10.71 36.18
N ASN A 664 -30.52 10.47 35.11
CA ASN A 664 -30.92 9.16 34.59
C ASN A 664 -30.56 8.93 33.11
N LEU A 665 -30.11 9.95 32.38
CA LEU A 665 -29.90 9.91 30.92
C LEU A 665 -28.83 10.92 30.52
N ILE A 666 -27.79 10.46 29.83
CA ILE A 666 -26.83 11.31 29.12
C ILE A 666 -27.17 11.23 27.64
N SER A 667 -27.34 12.37 26.99
CA SER A 667 -27.65 12.41 25.55
C SER A 667 -26.88 13.50 24.84
N TRP A 668 -26.61 13.27 23.56
CA TRP A 668 -25.96 14.23 22.68
C TRP A 668 -26.57 14.18 21.29
N THR A 669 -26.63 15.32 20.61
CA THR A 669 -27.06 15.43 19.21
C THR A 669 -26.23 16.47 18.48
N GLY A 670 -25.85 16.20 17.23
CA GLY A 670 -25.08 17.16 16.44
C GLY A 670 -24.76 16.65 15.04
N VAL A 671 -24.26 17.54 14.18
CA VAL A 671 -23.68 17.13 12.90
C VAL A 671 -22.20 16.86 13.14
N LEU A 672 -21.78 15.63 12.88
CA LEU A 672 -20.38 15.21 12.86
C LEU A 672 -19.94 15.11 11.40
N THR A 673 -18.99 15.96 10.99
CA THR A 673 -18.32 15.85 9.68
C THR A 673 -17.78 14.45 9.48
N ASP A 674 -17.81 13.94 8.25
CA ASP A 674 -17.12 12.68 7.93
C ASP A 674 -15.61 12.77 8.25
N GLY A 675 -14.98 11.63 8.52
CA GLY A 675 -13.59 11.55 9.00
C GLY A 675 -13.32 12.16 10.40
N HIS A 676 -14.32 12.79 11.03
CA HIS A 676 -14.21 13.36 12.37
C HIS A 676 -14.89 12.47 13.41
N TYR A 677 -14.46 12.60 14.67
CA TYR A 677 -14.87 11.73 15.76
C TYR A 677 -15.32 12.54 16.97
N LEU A 678 -16.38 12.08 17.65
CA LEU A 678 -16.81 12.59 18.94
C LEU A 678 -16.51 11.54 20.01
N LYS A 679 -15.82 11.97 21.06
CA LYS A 679 -15.63 11.22 22.29
C LYS A 679 -16.47 11.84 23.39
N LEU A 680 -17.57 11.18 23.75
CA LEU A 680 -18.39 11.55 24.91
C LEU A 680 -17.87 10.77 26.12
N THR A 681 -17.57 11.45 27.22
CA THR A 681 -17.23 10.79 28.50
C THR A 681 -18.13 11.31 29.62
N PHE A 682 -18.46 10.44 30.58
CA PHE A 682 -19.22 10.81 31.78
C PHE A 682 -18.93 9.83 32.93
N ALA A 683 -19.21 10.23 34.17
CA ALA A 683 -18.91 9.44 35.36
C ALA A 683 -20.16 9.09 36.19
N VAL A 684 -20.10 7.93 36.85
CA VAL A 684 -21.13 7.44 37.79
C VAL A 684 -20.45 6.87 39.04
N THR A 685 -21.13 6.93 40.18
CA THR A 685 -20.69 6.29 41.44
C THR A 685 -21.43 4.97 41.65
N VAL A 686 -20.74 3.90 42.05
CA VAL A 686 -21.34 2.60 42.36
C VAL A 686 -22.17 2.68 43.66
N THR A 687 -23.43 2.24 43.63
CA THR A 687 -24.40 2.33 44.75
C THR A 687 -24.92 0.98 45.23
N VAL A 688 -24.45 -0.13 44.64
CA VAL A 688 -24.69 -1.49 45.14
C VAL A 688 -23.60 -1.89 46.13
N GLU A 689 -23.99 -2.48 47.27
CA GLU A 689 -23.08 -3.04 48.29
C GLU A 689 -22.75 -4.52 48.04
N GLU A 690 -23.61 -5.23 47.29
CA GLU A 690 -23.49 -6.66 46.98
C GLU A 690 -22.88 -6.91 45.58
N PRO A 691 -22.39 -8.13 45.27
CA PRO A 691 -21.85 -8.48 43.96
C PRO A 691 -22.88 -8.34 42.84
N PHE A 692 -22.61 -7.50 41.83
CA PHE A 692 -23.59 -7.16 40.80
C PHE A 692 -22.94 -6.81 39.44
N ALA A 693 -23.54 -7.22 38.33
CA ALA A 693 -23.08 -6.88 36.99
C ALA A 693 -23.71 -5.57 36.49
N ILE A 694 -22.97 -4.47 36.59
CA ILE A 694 -23.36 -3.17 36.03
C ILE A 694 -23.13 -3.23 34.52
N VAL A 695 -24.20 -3.46 33.76
CA VAL A 695 -24.18 -3.43 32.29
C VAL A 695 -24.75 -2.10 31.81
N ASN A 696 -23.88 -1.24 31.26
CA ASN A 696 -24.25 0.08 30.76
C ASN A 696 -24.48 0.04 29.24
N ARG A 697 -25.60 0.61 28.76
CA ARG A 697 -26.08 0.51 27.36
C ARG A 697 -26.39 1.88 26.75
N ALA A 698 -25.68 2.23 25.68
CA ALA A 698 -25.94 3.44 24.90
C ALA A 698 -26.55 3.06 23.54
N ALA A 699 -27.66 3.68 23.17
CA ALA A 699 -28.07 3.73 21.77
C ALA A 699 -27.31 4.87 21.08
N VAL A 700 -26.64 4.56 19.97
CA VAL A 700 -25.98 5.55 19.12
C VAL A 700 -26.51 5.45 17.70
N ASN A 701 -26.51 6.58 17.01
CA ASN A 701 -26.78 6.67 15.58
C ASN A 701 -25.78 7.67 14.97
N ASN A 702 -25.01 7.26 13.98
CA ASN A 702 -23.98 8.11 13.36
C ASN A 702 -24.49 8.94 12.15
N GLY A 703 -25.79 8.84 11.84
CA GLY A 703 -26.42 9.36 10.63
C GLY A 703 -26.90 8.26 9.68
N GLU A 704 -26.25 7.09 9.69
CA GLU A 704 -26.50 5.98 8.76
C GLU A 704 -26.89 4.68 9.48
N GLU A 705 -26.10 4.28 10.48
CA GLU A 705 -26.27 3.06 11.26
C GLU A 705 -26.79 3.38 12.67
N ASN A 706 -27.62 2.49 13.23
CA ASN A 706 -28.02 2.52 14.64
C ASN A 706 -27.35 1.33 15.36
N ARG A 707 -26.67 1.57 16.48
CA ARG A 707 -26.11 0.50 17.33
C ARG A 707 -26.51 0.66 18.79
N GLU A 708 -26.63 -0.46 19.49
CA GLU A 708 -26.52 -0.47 20.96
C GLU A 708 -25.07 -0.84 21.32
N LEU A 709 -24.41 0.03 22.08
CA LEU A 709 -23.04 -0.14 22.56
C LEU A 709 -23.07 -0.46 24.06
N THR A 710 -22.27 -1.43 24.50
CA THR A 710 -22.32 -1.94 25.88
C THR A 710 -20.96 -1.98 26.56
N ALA A 711 -20.88 -1.48 27.79
CA ALA A 711 -19.73 -1.68 28.68
C ALA A 711 -20.19 -2.33 29.99
N THR A 712 -19.39 -3.26 30.55
CA THR A 712 -19.76 -4.03 31.75
C THR A 712 -18.69 -3.91 32.83
N THR A 713 -19.11 -3.66 34.06
CA THR A 713 -18.29 -3.70 35.28
C THR A 713 -18.93 -4.66 36.28
N ILE A 714 -18.14 -5.52 36.92
CA ILE A 714 -18.60 -6.32 38.06
C ILE A 714 -18.34 -5.53 39.36
N ALA A 715 -19.42 -5.03 39.95
CA ALA A 715 -19.40 -4.40 41.27
C ALA A 715 -19.18 -5.45 42.37
N ASN A 716 -18.41 -5.10 43.40
CA ASN A 716 -18.12 -5.90 44.59
C ASN A 716 -17.72 -7.35 44.28
N ALA A 717 -16.91 -7.55 43.22
CA ALA A 717 -16.59 -8.87 42.68
C ALA A 717 -15.96 -9.80 43.74
N PHE A 718 -16.31 -11.10 43.71
CA PHE A 718 -15.70 -12.10 44.58
C PHE A 718 -14.21 -12.28 44.26
N LYS A 719 -13.33 -11.71 45.09
CA LYS A 719 -11.88 -11.74 44.94
C LYS A 719 -11.32 -13.11 45.36
N VAL A 720 -11.21 -14.03 44.41
CA VAL A 720 -10.63 -15.38 44.63
C VAL A 720 -9.11 -15.33 44.49
N TYR A 721 -8.41 -15.36 45.62
CA TYR A 721 -6.95 -15.44 45.65
C TYR A 721 -6.48 -16.90 45.56
N LEU A 722 -5.82 -17.27 44.46
CA LEU A 722 -5.15 -18.57 44.35
C LEU A 722 -3.93 -18.61 45.29
N PRO A 723 -3.78 -19.66 46.12
CA PRO A 723 -2.61 -19.80 46.98
C PRO A 723 -1.36 -20.07 46.13
N ILE A 724 -0.33 -19.22 46.27
CA ILE A 724 0.96 -19.42 45.61
C ILE A 724 1.68 -20.60 46.27
N ILE A 725 1.53 -21.79 45.69
CA ILE A 725 2.33 -22.96 46.07
C ILE A 725 3.73 -22.80 45.46
N LEU A 726 4.63 -22.15 46.20
CA LEU A 726 6.06 -22.19 45.90
C LEU A 726 6.53 -23.64 45.98
N ARG A 727 6.89 -24.22 44.84
CA ARG A 727 7.52 -25.54 44.79
C ARG A 727 8.92 -25.42 45.37
N GLY A 728 9.27 -26.30 46.31
CA GLY A 728 10.59 -26.31 46.95
C GLY A 728 11.73 -26.49 45.95
N TRP A 729 12.87 -25.90 46.29
CA TRP A 729 14.13 -25.95 45.54
C TRP A 729 14.74 -27.37 45.56
#